data_AF-A0A9W8D393-F1
#
_entry.id   AF-A0A9W8D393-F1
#
_cell.length_a   1.000
_cell.length_b   1.000
_cell.length_c   1.000
_cell.angle_alpha   90.00
_cell.angle_beta   90.00
_cell.angle_gamma   90.00
#
_symmetry.space_group_name_H-M   'P 1'
#
loop_
_entity.id
_entity.type
_entity.pdbx_description
1 polymer ?
#
loop_
_entity_poly.entity_id
_entity_poly.type
_entity_poly.pdbx_seq_one_letter_code
_entity_poly.pdbx_strand_id
1 'polypeptide(L)'
;VELEAEQATVEWNPELTDVHRVVEAITGCGFDVDEPSERSSAGPSIVTTVMLAQVRVDGMTCQSCVRSVTAALRATAGVLDAAVELEPQGWARVSYDPHQTDAKSVMEAIEAAGFDAALDSVTDVESDTALGSTSAIQSADFANTPDTMDGRAFGSDHATQPLLDMQGARAHSGSGEAAYSFSSNKSGETLLDSEPLDATGSHISTQFEVRGMTCSSCVAAIERGLQDREGIHSVSVSLLAQRATVQHDSNVVSDTTIAQWIEGLGFEAKSLDAVSRVSKVSLNVYGMTCASCVGMVERSVRKERGVESVSVSLALETAVIEYRPSEIGVRKLVAVVESAGFDVLVADDAKNNTQLESLQRTRDILAWRRRFVQSLFFSIPVIFLAKIASHMAWSASIVHWQVVAGLPLGSLLQLLLTTPLQFVVGGRFYANAFKALRHGNANMDVLVTTGTSLAYFFSLFMLSWSVFHGNHPRPHCFFEAPAMLITFVSLGRYLENLAKGNASAALSTLMTLTPAQATLIIYDGGRVIDEKMIPTELIQVGDHLRVFPGERIPADGTLLEGGSQVDESTVTGEALPVRKSRGMQLVAGTVNGTGSFTMAASRVGADTTLAQIVQLVEEAQTAKAPIQAYADRVAQYFAPCVLLLALLTFLGWVLVS
;
A
#
# COMPACT_ATOMS: atom_id res chain seq x y z
N VAL A 1 26.86 47.25 -16.36
CA VAL A 1 27.35 48.56 -15.86
C VAL A 1 26.49 48.92 -14.67
N GLU A 2 27.11 49.05 -13.50
CA GLU A 2 26.46 49.35 -12.23
C GLU A 2 26.72 50.82 -11.90
N LEU A 3 25.69 51.66 -12.13
CA LEU A 3 25.83 53.12 -12.20
C LEU A 3 26.15 53.78 -10.85
N GLU A 4 25.76 53.18 -9.73
CA GLU A 4 26.01 53.73 -8.38
C GLU A 4 27.42 53.43 -7.85
N ALA A 5 28.11 52.45 -8.43
CA ALA A 5 29.48 52.07 -8.07
C ALA A 5 30.52 52.52 -9.12
N GLU A 6 30.08 53.21 -10.18
CA GLU A 6 30.89 53.62 -11.34
C GLU A 6 31.69 52.47 -11.99
N GLN A 7 31.16 51.24 -11.94
CA GLN A 7 31.84 50.04 -12.46
C GLN A 7 31.12 49.41 -13.67
N ALA A 8 31.90 48.97 -14.65
CA ALA A 8 31.43 48.25 -15.82
C ALA A 8 32.16 46.91 -15.98
N THR A 9 31.45 45.81 -15.79
CA THR A 9 31.98 44.47 -16.12
C THR A 9 31.65 44.14 -17.58
N VAL A 10 32.67 43.76 -18.34
CA VAL A 10 32.57 43.38 -19.76
C VAL A 10 33.16 41.99 -19.92
N GLU A 11 32.39 41.07 -20.49
CA GLU A 11 32.89 39.76 -20.91
C GLU A 11 33.16 39.80 -22.42
N TRP A 12 34.33 39.32 -22.83
CA TRP A 12 34.69 39.23 -24.24
C TRP A 12 35.37 37.90 -24.55
N ASN A 13 35.33 37.51 -25.83
CA ASN A 13 36.06 36.34 -26.29
C ASN A 13 37.53 36.72 -26.56
N PRO A 14 38.51 36.12 -25.84
CA PRO A 14 39.92 36.47 -25.97
C PRO A 14 40.54 36.10 -27.33
N GLU A 15 39.88 35.27 -28.16
CA GLU A 15 40.35 34.94 -29.51
C GLU A 15 40.00 36.03 -30.55
N LEU A 16 39.02 36.88 -30.28
CA LEU A 16 38.49 37.87 -31.23
C LEU A 16 38.79 39.32 -30.82
N THR A 17 38.99 39.59 -29.52
CA THR A 17 39.33 40.91 -29.00
C THR A 17 40.14 40.80 -27.70
N ASP A 18 40.82 41.87 -27.31
CA ASP A 18 41.60 41.96 -26.08
C ASP A 18 41.14 43.15 -25.21
N VAL A 19 41.64 43.19 -23.97
CA VAL A 19 41.28 44.26 -23.01
C VAL A 19 41.67 45.63 -23.49
N HIS A 20 42.82 45.76 -24.16
CA HIS A 20 43.26 47.05 -24.67
C HIS A 20 42.27 47.66 -25.67
N ARG A 21 41.68 46.86 -26.57
CA ARG A 21 40.63 47.35 -27.47
C ARG A 21 39.32 47.68 -26.77
N VAL A 22 38.97 46.93 -25.72
CA VAL A 22 37.78 47.21 -24.91
C VAL A 22 37.94 48.55 -24.17
N VAL A 23 39.12 48.80 -23.58
CA VAL A 23 39.45 50.07 -22.93
C VAL A 23 39.45 51.21 -23.94
N GLU A 24 40.10 51.05 -25.10
CA GLU A 24 40.16 52.07 -26.14
C GLU A 24 38.76 52.47 -26.65
N ALA A 25 37.84 51.51 -26.79
CA ALA A 25 36.46 51.79 -27.17
C ALA A 25 35.69 52.60 -26.10
N ILE A 26 35.94 52.33 -24.81
CA ILE A 26 35.30 53.05 -23.70
C ILE A 26 35.87 54.48 -23.58
N THR A 27 37.20 54.63 -23.69
CA THR A 27 37.84 55.95 -23.73
C THR A 27 37.43 56.76 -24.96
N GLY A 28 37.23 56.11 -26.11
CA GLY A 28 36.69 56.75 -27.31
C GLY A 28 35.27 57.30 -27.15
N CYS A 29 34.51 56.79 -26.17
CA CYS A 29 33.20 57.33 -25.79
C CYS A 29 33.28 58.52 -24.82
N GLY A 30 34.50 58.95 -24.44
CA GLY A 30 34.75 60.11 -23.58
C GLY A 30 34.84 59.80 -22.09
N PHE A 31 35.00 58.54 -21.70
CA PHE A 31 35.12 58.12 -20.30
C PHE A 31 36.53 57.59 -20.01
N ASP A 32 37.21 58.17 -19.03
CA ASP A 32 38.52 57.66 -18.58
C ASP A 32 38.35 56.35 -17.82
N VAL A 33 39.21 55.38 -18.13
CA VAL A 33 39.19 54.03 -17.55
C VAL A 33 40.47 53.83 -16.75
N ASP A 34 40.33 53.65 -15.44
CA ASP A 34 41.43 53.26 -14.55
C ASP A 34 41.89 51.81 -14.83
N GLU A 35 43.11 51.46 -14.40
CA GLU A 35 43.81 50.20 -14.73
C GLU A 35 42.89 48.95 -14.62
N PRO A 36 42.55 48.28 -15.73
CA PRO A 36 41.50 47.25 -15.73
C PRO A 36 41.95 45.99 -15.01
N SER A 37 41.15 45.50 -14.05
CA SER A 37 41.41 44.22 -13.38
C SER A 37 40.85 43.06 -14.20
N GLU A 38 41.70 42.30 -14.90
CA GLU A 38 41.31 41.06 -15.57
C GLU A 38 41.03 39.94 -14.54
N ARG A 39 39.85 39.33 -14.62
CA ARG A 39 39.59 38.01 -14.00
C ARG A 39 39.37 36.99 -15.10
N SER A 40 40.39 36.18 -15.38
CA SER A 40 40.20 34.91 -16.06
C SER A 40 39.27 34.03 -15.20
N SER A 41 38.36 33.28 -15.80
CA SER A 41 37.44 32.37 -15.10
C SER A 41 38.14 31.14 -14.49
N ALA A 42 39.35 31.31 -13.99
CA ALA A 42 40.07 30.40 -13.13
C ALA A 42 40.43 31.15 -11.83
N GLY A 43 39.47 31.20 -10.88
CA GLY A 43 39.58 31.96 -9.63
C GLY A 43 39.19 31.16 -8.37
N PRO A 44 39.59 31.61 -7.16
CA PRO A 44 39.96 30.79 -6.00
C PRO A 44 38.92 30.70 -4.87
N SER A 45 39.13 29.74 -3.95
CA SER A 45 38.28 29.28 -2.85
C SER A 45 38.38 30.08 -1.54
N ILE A 46 37.25 30.23 -0.83
CA ILE A 46 37.11 30.82 0.51
C ILE A 46 37.57 29.79 1.57
N VAL A 47 38.52 30.15 2.43
CA VAL A 47 38.93 29.31 3.59
C VAL A 47 37.85 29.43 4.67
N THR A 48 37.18 28.32 4.98
CA THR A 48 36.21 28.21 6.08
C THR A 48 36.90 27.47 7.24
N THR A 49 36.94 28.03 8.44
CA THR A 49 37.50 27.35 9.63
C THR A 49 36.51 26.26 10.08
N VAL A 50 36.97 25.01 10.20
CA VAL A 50 36.13 23.86 10.51
C VAL A 50 36.60 23.18 11.81
N MET A 51 35.69 22.92 12.74
CA MET A 51 35.95 22.08 13.91
C MET A 51 35.47 20.65 13.68
N LEU A 52 36.19 19.67 14.23
CA LEU A 52 35.84 18.25 14.20
C LEU A 52 35.56 17.76 15.62
N ALA A 53 34.34 17.30 15.89
CA ALA A 53 33.95 16.63 17.14
C ALA A 53 33.83 15.11 16.95
N GLN A 54 34.30 14.37 17.95
CA GLN A 54 34.06 12.93 18.10
C GLN A 54 33.10 12.68 19.25
N VAL A 55 31.97 12.03 18.96
CA VAL A 55 30.90 11.76 19.93
C VAL A 55 30.62 10.25 19.94
N ARG A 56 30.61 9.64 21.13
CA ARG A 56 30.16 8.25 21.30
C ARG A 56 28.63 8.22 21.34
N VAL A 57 28.03 7.26 20.64
CA VAL A 57 26.58 7.11 20.51
C VAL A 57 26.15 5.73 20.98
N ASP A 58 25.51 5.68 22.14
CA ASP A 58 25.05 4.44 22.77
C ASP A 58 23.64 4.06 22.27
N GLY A 59 23.40 2.76 22.08
CA GLY A 59 22.08 2.22 21.67
C GLY A 59 21.88 1.97 20.16
N MET A 60 22.88 2.23 19.31
CA MET A 60 22.79 1.86 17.89
C MET A 60 23.00 0.35 17.69
N THR A 61 22.07 -0.32 17.00
CA THR A 61 22.11 -1.80 16.82
C THR A 61 22.03 -2.25 15.36
N CYS A 62 21.80 -1.34 14.42
CA CYS A 62 21.71 -1.68 13.01
C CYS A 62 22.00 -0.48 12.09
N GLN A 63 22.16 -0.74 10.80
CA GLN A 63 22.45 0.28 9.77
C GLN A 63 21.31 1.30 9.57
N SER A 64 20.08 1.04 10.03
CA SER A 64 19.05 2.10 10.05
C SER A 64 19.22 3.08 11.21
N CYS A 65 19.79 2.66 12.36
CA CYS A 65 20.17 3.57 13.45
C CYS A 65 21.27 4.53 12.97
N VAL A 66 22.28 3.99 12.27
CA VAL A 66 23.35 4.79 11.64
C VAL A 66 22.75 5.82 10.69
N ARG A 67 21.84 5.44 9.78
CA ARG A 67 21.17 6.39 8.88
C ARG A 67 20.35 7.44 9.62
N SER A 68 19.68 7.07 10.72
CA SER A 68 18.87 7.99 11.52
C SER A 68 19.73 9.03 12.24
N VAL A 69 20.83 8.62 12.87
CA VAL A 69 21.76 9.52 13.58
C VAL A 69 22.51 10.39 12.57
N THR A 70 22.97 9.83 11.45
CA THR A 70 23.60 10.61 10.36
C THR A 70 22.64 11.66 9.77
N ALA A 71 21.36 11.34 9.61
CA ALA A 71 20.36 12.30 9.14
C ALA A 71 20.10 13.42 10.16
N ALA A 72 19.99 13.07 11.45
CA ALA A 72 19.80 14.06 12.51
C ALA A 72 20.97 15.03 12.61
N LEU A 73 22.21 14.52 12.53
CA LEU A 73 23.42 15.34 12.56
C LEU A 73 23.56 16.24 11.33
N ARG A 74 23.25 15.73 10.13
CA ARG A 74 23.25 16.54 8.89
C ARG A 74 22.13 17.58 8.83
N ALA A 75 21.07 17.40 9.62
CA ALA A 75 19.99 18.37 9.73
C ALA A 75 20.30 19.50 10.72
N THR A 76 21.34 19.37 11.55
CA THR A 76 21.76 20.41 12.50
C THR A 76 22.45 21.55 11.76
N ALA A 77 21.91 22.77 11.90
CA ALA A 77 22.45 23.96 11.25
C ALA A 77 23.91 24.21 11.68
N GLY A 78 24.82 24.38 10.72
CA GLY A 78 26.25 24.55 10.97
C GLY A 78 27.08 23.27 10.93
N VAL A 79 26.46 22.08 10.82
CA VAL A 79 27.18 20.82 10.54
C VAL A 79 27.51 20.74 9.04
N LEU A 80 28.77 20.54 8.72
CA LEU A 80 29.31 20.49 7.36
C LEU A 80 29.34 19.05 6.82
N ASP A 81 29.80 18.09 7.64
CA ASP A 81 29.67 16.66 7.37
C ASP A 81 29.55 15.86 8.67
N ALA A 82 28.92 14.69 8.58
CA ALA A 82 28.76 13.77 9.68
C ALA A 82 28.87 12.33 9.18
N ALA A 83 29.80 11.58 9.80
CA ALA A 83 30.01 10.16 9.55
C ALA A 83 29.78 9.38 10.84
N VAL A 84 28.86 8.42 10.82
CA VAL A 84 28.48 7.60 11.97
C VAL A 84 28.84 6.15 11.67
N GLU A 85 29.51 5.48 12.59
CA GLU A 85 29.98 4.09 12.43
C GLU A 85 29.53 3.21 13.60
N LEU A 86 29.10 1.99 13.28
CA LEU A 86 28.44 1.07 14.23
C LEU A 86 29.45 0.24 15.06
N GLU A 87 30.66 -0.02 14.57
CA GLU A 87 31.62 -0.94 15.18
C GLU A 87 32.99 -0.28 15.46
N PRO A 88 33.70 -0.65 16.54
CA PRO A 88 33.31 -1.58 17.62
C PRO A 88 32.60 -0.92 18.83
N GLN A 89 32.45 0.40 18.88
CA GLN A 89 31.89 1.12 20.05
C GLN A 89 30.82 2.18 19.73
N GLY A 90 30.35 2.29 18.47
CA GLY A 90 29.32 3.25 18.06
C GLY A 90 29.76 4.71 18.20
N TRP A 91 30.32 5.32 17.15
CA TRP A 91 30.82 6.70 17.21
C TRP A 91 30.36 7.54 16.01
N ALA A 92 30.23 8.85 16.24
CA ALA A 92 29.92 9.87 15.24
C ALA A 92 31.07 10.88 15.16
N ARG A 93 31.64 11.04 13.96
CA ARG A 93 32.57 12.12 13.61
C ARG A 93 31.80 13.21 12.90
N VAL A 94 31.82 14.42 13.45
CA VAL A 94 31.03 15.55 12.95
C VAL A 94 31.93 16.75 12.73
N SER A 95 32.01 17.23 11.50
CA SER A 95 32.65 18.50 11.17
C SER A 95 31.61 19.61 11.15
N TYR A 96 31.88 20.74 11.80
CA TYR A 96 30.95 21.85 11.91
C TYR A 96 31.68 23.19 11.92
N ASP A 97 30.96 24.24 11.52
CA ASP A 97 31.40 25.62 11.62
C ASP A 97 31.17 26.12 13.06
N PRO A 98 32.25 26.47 13.81
CA PRO A 98 32.13 26.93 15.19
C PRO A 98 31.37 28.26 15.35
N HIS A 99 31.12 28.99 14.26
CA HIS A 99 30.30 30.19 14.29
C HIS A 99 28.78 29.91 14.18
N GLN A 100 28.38 28.70 13.78
CA GLN A 100 26.98 28.32 13.57
C GLN A 100 26.48 27.23 14.52
N THR A 101 27.35 26.34 15.00
CA THR A 101 26.99 25.26 15.93
C THR A 101 28.13 24.96 16.92
N ASP A 102 27.78 24.38 18.07
CA ASP A 102 28.73 23.91 19.08
C ASP A 102 28.60 22.40 19.35
N ALA A 103 29.61 21.81 19.98
CA ALA A 103 29.64 20.37 20.28
C ALA A 103 28.47 19.91 21.16
N LYS A 104 27.86 20.82 21.94
CA LYS A 104 26.68 20.51 22.75
C LYS A 104 25.41 20.36 21.90
N SER A 105 25.18 21.26 20.93
CA SER A 105 24.06 21.15 19.99
C SER A 105 24.14 19.89 19.12
N VAL A 106 25.36 19.44 18.81
CA VAL A 106 25.61 18.16 18.13
C VAL A 106 25.13 16.98 18.97
N MET A 107 25.39 16.96 20.28
CA MET A 107 24.90 15.90 21.17
C MET A 107 23.37 15.94 21.33
N GLU A 108 22.78 17.13 21.50
CA GLU A 108 21.32 17.30 21.61
C GLU A 108 20.57 16.77 20.36
N ALA A 109 21.16 16.91 19.17
CA ALA A 109 20.61 16.35 17.93
C ALA A 109 20.60 14.80 17.92
N ILE A 110 21.60 14.16 18.53
CA ILE A 110 21.66 12.70 18.66
C ILE A 110 20.64 12.20 19.70
N GLU A 111 20.51 12.90 20.82
CA GLU A 111 19.49 12.61 21.84
C GLU A 111 18.07 12.80 21.31
N ALA A 112 17.83 13.84 20.50
CA ALA A 112 16.55 14.06 19.83
C ALA A 112 16.22 12.96 18.80
N ALA A 113 17.24 12.29 18.25
CA ALA A 113 17.08 11.11 17.40
C ALA A 113 16.81 9.82 18.19
N GLY A 114 16.83 9.88 19.53
CA GLY A 114 16.49 8.79 20.44
C GLY A 114 17.68 7.92 20.88
N PHE A 115 18.92 8.45 20.82
CA PHE A 115 20.15 7.75 21.22
C PHE A 115 20.94 8.56 22.25
N ASP A 116 21.57 7.88 23.22
CA ASP A 116 22.38 8.56 24.24
C ASP A 116 23.75 8.98 23.67
N ALA A 117 24.22 10.18 23.97
CA ALA A 117 25.44 10.76 23.40
C ALA A 117 26.45 11.20 24.47
N ALA A 118 27.75 10.96 24.23
CA ALA A 118 28.84 11.42 25.10
C ALA A 118 30.01 11.98 24.27
N LEU A 119 30.40 13.23 24.52
CA LEU A 119 31.51 13.89 23.83
C LEU A 119 32.86 13.30 24.26
N ASP A 120 33.70 12.94 23.28
CA ASP A 120 35.03 12.35 23.51
C ASP A 120 36.15 13.37 23.27
N SER A 121 36.17 14.05 22.12
CA SER A 121 37.17 15.10 21.81
C SER A 121 36.69 16.11 20.75
N VAL A 122 37.33 17.29 20.70
CA VAL A 122 37.11 18.34 19.69
C VAL A 122 38.45 18.90 19.21
N THR A 123 38.67 19.03 17.90
CA THR A 123 39.92 19.50 17.28
C THR A 123 39.68 20.45 16.10
N ASP A 124 40.58 21.41 15.85
CA ASP A 124 40.54 22.36 14.71
C ASP A 124 41.15 21.79 13.42
N VAL A 125 40.53 22.04 12.26
CA VAL A 125 41.01 21.57 10.93
C VAL A 125 40.93 22.70 9.88
N GLU A 126 42.04 23.03 9.22
CA GLU A 126 42.10 23.97 8.08
C GLU A 126 41.83 23.22 6.75
N SER A 127 40.85 23.65 5.94
CA SER A 127 40.42 22.93 4.71
C SER A 127 40.60 23.75 3.42
N ASP A 128 41.28 23.17 2.42
CA ASP A 128 41.50 23.68 1.05
C ASP A 128 40.81 22.78 0.01
N THR A 129 40.34 23.37 -1.12
CA THR A 129 39.88 22.79 -2.43
C THR A 129 38.38 22.62 -2.78
N ALA A 130 38.09 22.88 -4.08
CA ALA A 130 36.78 22.91 -4.75
C ALA A 130 36.59 21.79 -5.80
N LEU A 131 35.31 21.43 -6.04
CA LEU A 131 34.66 20.66 -7.14
C LEU A 131 35.01 19.17 -7.38
N GLY A 132 33.98 18.31 -7.22
CA GLY A 132 33.68 17.24 -8.18
C GLY A 132 34.07 15.79 -7.84
N SER A 133 33.05 14.93 -7.79
CA SER A 133 33.06 13.45 -7.86
C SER A 133 33.60 12.63 -6.66
N THR A 134 32.71 11.74 -6.22
CA THR A 134 32.89 10.60 -5.32
C THR A 134 34.10 9.72 -5.63
N SER A 135 34.70 9.18 -4.54
CA SER A 135 35.63 8.04 -4.42
C SER A 135 37.13 8.35 -4.27
N ALA A 136 37.57 8.73 -3.06
CA ALA A 136 38.92 8.45 -2.54
C ALA A 136 39.04 8.79 -1.03
N ILE A 137 38.52 7.95 -0.14
CA ILE A 137 39.12 7.76 1.20
C ILE A 137 39.20 6.25 1.43
N GLN A 138 40.21 5.62 0.81
CA GLN A 138 40.72 4.33 1.22
C GLN A 138 42.25 4.37 1.17
N SER A 139 42.84 4.09 2.34
CA SER A 139 44.19 3.58 2.62
C SER A 139 45.42 4.45 2.31
N ALA A 140 46.07 4.93 3.37
CA ALA A 140 47.51 4.75 3.69
C ALA A 140 47.77 5.38 5.09
N ASP A 141 47.94 4.56 6.12
CA ASP A 141 49.23 4.15 6.70
C ASP A 141 49.68 5.04 7.88
N PHE A 142 49.43 4.55 9.10
CA PHE A 142 50.38 4.70 10.21
C PHE A 142 50.39 3.39 11.00
N ALA A 143 51.27 2.50 10.58
CA ALA A 143 51.86 1.51 11.48
C ALA A 143 52.87 2.25 12.38
N ASN A 144 52.66 2.23 13.70
CA ASN A 144 53.71 2.21 14.71
C ASN A 144 53.12 1.91 16.10
N THR A 145 53.37 0.69 16.56
CA THR A 145 53.34 0.22 17.96
C THR A 145 54.55 0.80 18.74
N PRO A 146 54.55 0.93 20.09
CA PRO A 146 54.64 -0.24 20.99
C PRO A 146 53.89 -0.18 22.34
N ASP A 147 53.57 -1.39 22.82
CA ASP A 147 53.55 -1.90 24.20
C ASP A 147 52.98 -1.06 25.37
N THR A 148 51.96 -1.57 26.07
CA THR A 148 52.14 -2.30 27.36
C THR A 148 50.82 -2.70 28.04
N MET A 149 50.80 -3.98 28.47
CA MET A 149 50.19 -4.61 29.67
C MET A 149 48.77 -4.30 30.18
N ASP A 150 47.95 -5.37 30.15
CA ASP A 150 47.10 -5.98 31.21
C ASP A 150 45.72 -6.34 30.61
N GLY A 151 45.15 -7.54 30.67
CA GLY A 151 45.41 -8.76 31.43
C GLY A 151 44.04 -9.43 31.70
N ARG A 152 43.90 -10.71 31.31
CA ARG A 152 42.89 -11.74 31.73
C ARG A 152 41.73 -12.12 30.78
N ALA A 153 42.00 -13.22 30.06
CA ALA A 153 41.38 -14.56 30.16
C ALA A 153 39.87 -14.79 29.89
N PHE A 154 39.60 -15.61 28.86
CA PHE A 154 38.86 -16.90 28.79
C PHE A 154 38.28 -17.02 27.35
N GLY A 155 38.80 -17.86 26.44
CA GLY A 155 38.49 -19.30 26.29
C GLY A 155 37.04 -19.48 25.80
N SER A 156 36.67 -20.09 24.67
CA SER A 156 37.29 -21.12 23.82
C SER A 156 36.43 -21.34 22.56
N ASP A 157 37.09 -21.68 21.45
CA ASP A 157 36.76 -22.69 20.42
C ASP A 157 35.35 -22.72 19.77
N HIS A 158 35.26 -22.61 18.44
CA HIS A 158 35.66 -23.67 17.50
C HIS A 158 35.57 -23.18 16.04
N ALA A 159 36.68 -23.35 15.33
CA ALA A 159 36.78 -23.33 13.88
C ALA A 159 36.31 -24.66 13.28
N THR A 160 35.85 -24.63 12.03
CA THR A 160 36.48 -25.41 10.95
C THR A 160 36.14 -24.86 9.57
N GLN A 161 37.15 -24.97 8.72
CA GLN A 161 37.37 -24.34 7.43
C GLN A 161 37.45 -25.50 6.38
N PRO A 162 37.96 -25.32 5.13
CA PRO A 162 37.27 -25.70 3.89
C PRO A 162 38.05 -26.74 3.04
N LEU A 163 37.67 -26.94 1.77
CA LEU A 163 38.56 -26.99 0.56
C LEU A 163 38.17 -28.03 -0.55
N LEU A 164 38.26 -27.52 -1.79
CA LEU A 164 38.88 -28.05 -3.03
C LEU A 164 38.30 -29.22 -3.87
N ASP A 165 37.97 -28.87 -5.12
CA ASP A 165 38.44 -29.39 -6.43
C ASP A 165 38.83 -30.87 -6.64
N MET A 166 38.21 -31.52 -7.65
CA MET A 166 38.91 -32.09 -8.83
C MET A 166 37.97 -32.72 -9.89
N GLN A 167 38.09 -32.21 -11.12
CA GLN A 167 38.31 -32.88 -12.44
C GLN A 167 37.64 -34.22 -12.81
N GLY A 168 37.06 -34.27 -14.05
CA GLY A 168 37.30 -35.40 -14.98
C GLY A 168 36.16 -36.02 -15.83
N ALA A 169 35.76 -35.35 -16.91
CA ALA A 169 35.41 -35.86 -18.27
C ALA A 169 34.52 -37.11 -18.53
N ARG A 170 33.40 -36.93 -19.28
CA ARG A 170 33.18 -37.43 -20.68
C ARG A 170 31.85 -36.96 -21.29
N ALA A 171 31.86 -36.76 -22.61
CA ALA A 171 30.88 -36.05 -23.44
C ALA A 171 29.71 -36.90 -23.97
N HIS A 172 28.54 -36.27 -24.24
CA HIS A 172 27.89 -36.27 -25.56
C HIS A 172 26.67 -35.31 -25.66
N SER A 173 26.72 -34.46 -26.71
CA SER A 173 25.66 -33.88 -27.57
C SER A 173 24.48 -33.05 -27.01
N GLY A 174 24.35 -31.83 -27.54
CA GLY A 174 23.06 -31.21 -27.91
C GLY A 174 22.90 -29.72 -27.57
N SER A 175 23.15 -28.83 -28.56
CA SER A 175 22.56 -27.49 -28.82
C SER A 175 22.04 -26.66 -27.63
N GLY A 176 22.42 -25.41 -27.36
CA GLY A 176 22.94 -24.35 -28.22
C GLY A 176 22.18 -23.05 -27.92
N GLU A 177 22.61 -22.27 -26.93
CA GLU A 177 22.17 -20.89 -26.68
C GLU A 177 23.40 -20.03 -26.42
N ALA A 178 23.60 -19.01 -27.27
CA ALA A 178 24.65 -18.02 -27.14
C ALA A 178 24.04 -16.64 -26.92
N ALA A 179 24.64 -15.95 -25.97
CA ALA A 179 24.40 -14.57 -25.56
C ALA A 179 24.48 -13.57 -26.71
N TYR A 180 23.68 -12.49 -26.59
CA TYR A 180 23.90 -11.26 -27.34
C TYR A 180 24.45 -10.17 -26.43
N SER A 181 25.73 -9.88 -26.64
CA SER A 181 26.43 -8.67 -26.24
C SER A 181 26.06 -7.52 -27.18
N PHE A 182 25.74 -6.35 -26.62
CA PHE A 182 25.51 -5.12 -27.36
C PHE A 182 26.85 -4.45 -27.69
N SER A 183 27.14 -4.24 -28.97
CA SER A 183 28.28 -3.48 -29.46
C SER A 183 27.79 -2.30 -30.30
N SER A 184 28.38 -1.15 -30.02
CA SER A 184 28.19 0.17 -30.62
C SER A 184 28.58 0.24 -32.10
N ASN A 185 27.86 1.06 -32.89
CA ASN A 185 28.53 2.09 -33.70
C ASN A 185 27.65 3.29 -34.08
N LYS A 186 28.32 4.44 -34.22
CA LYS A 186 27.86 5.83 -34.36
C LYS A 186 27.43 6.24 -35.78
N SER A 187 26.54 7.25 -35.83
CA SER A 187 26.58 8.54 -36.60
C SER A 187 25.12 9.01 -36.77
N GLY A 188 24.65 10.21 -36.44
CA GLY A 188 25.22 11.56 -36.51
C GLY A 188 24.19 12.42 -37.27
N GLU A 189 23.88 13.61 -36.73
CA GLU A 189 23.19 14.77 -37.33
C GLU A 189 21.84 15.22 -36.74
N THR A 190 21.88 16.49 -36.36
CA THR A 190 20.92 17.49 -35.87
C THR A 190 19.71 17.74 -36.78
N LEU A 191 18.58 18.20 -36.20
CA LEU A 191 17.92 19.47 -36.54
C LEU A 191 16.71 19.73 -35.62
N LEU A 192 16.68 20.96 -35.07
CA LEU A 192 15.50 21.60 -34.50
C LEU A 192 14.48 21.83 -35.62
N ASP A 193 13.21 21.49 -35.36
CA ASP A 193 12.01 22.21 -35.79
C ASP A 193 10.78 21.37 -35.37
N SER A 194 10.05 21.80 -34.35
CA SER A 194 8.71 21.26 -34.05
C SER A 194 7.70 22.40 -34.11
N GLU A 195 7.28 22.71 -35.33
CA GLU A 195 5.96 23.26 -35.63
C GLU A 195 5.00 22.09 -35.96
N PRO A 196 3.67 22.32 -35.88
CA PRO A 196 2.72 21.45 -35.19
C PRO A 196 2.37 20.20 -36.00
N LEU A 197 2.27 19.05 -35.31
CA LEU A 197 1.76 17.82 -35.90
C LEU A 197 0.26 17.92 -36.14
N ASP A 198 -0.07 17.98 -37.43
CA ASP A 198 -1.38 17.72 -37.99
C ASP A 198 -2.00 16.42 -37.45
N ALA A 199 -3.30 16.51 -37.18
CA ALA A 199 -4.15 15.39 -36.83
C ALA A 199 -4.29 14.42 -38.02
N THR A 200 -3.65 13.24 -37.95
CA THR A 200 -4.13 11.99 -38.57
C THR A 200 -3.40 10.77 -37.99
N GLY A 201 -4.04 10.10 -37.02
CA GLY A 201 -3.60 8.81 -36.46
C GLY A 201 -4.43 8.50 -35.21
N SER A 202 -5.47 7.66 -35.33
CA SER A 202 -6.37 7.35 -34.21
C SER A 202 -5.80 6.27 -33.30
N HIS A 203 -4.68 6.56 -32.63
CA HIS A 203 -4.14 5.66 -31.63
C HIS A 203 -5.07 5.65 -30.42
N ILE A 204 -5.79 4.55 -30.23
CA ILE A 204 -6.66 4.33 -29.07
C ILE A 204 -6.08 3.21 -28.21
N SER A 205 -6.33 3.26 -26.91
CA SER A 205 -5.92 2.24 -25.96
C SER A 205 -7.16 1.49 -25.50
N THR A 206 -7.29 0.22 -25.87
CA THR A 206 -8.41 -0.65 -25.49
C THR A 206 -7.97 -1.65 -24.43
N GLN A 207 -8.76 -1.79 -23.36
CA GLN A 207 -8.55 -2.83 -22.34
C GLN A 207 -9.41 -4.08 -22.58
N PHE A 208 -8.87 -5.25 -22.26
CA PHE A 208 -9.53 -6.55 -22.39
C PHE A 208 -9.45 -7.32 -21.06
N GLU A 209 -10.56 -7.89 -20.61
CA GLU A 209 -10.58 -8.94 -19.59
C GLU A 209 -10.16 -10.26 -20.25
N VAL A 210 -9.13 -10.92 -19.72
CA VAL A 210 -8.57 -12.15 -20.28
C VAL A 210 -8.59 -13.27 -19.24
N ARG A 211 -9.40 -14.30 -19.47
CA ARG A 211 -9.57 -15.45 -18.57
C ARG A 211 -8.78 -16.66 -19.07
N GLY A 212 -8.39 -17.52 -18.13
CA GLY A 212 -7.60 -18.72 -18.40
C GLY A 212 -6.08 -18.54 -18.27
N MET A 213 -5.60 -17.32 -18.00
CA MET A 213 -4.19 -17.09 -17.68
C MET A 213 -3.85 -17.66 -16.29
N THR A 214 -2.80 -18.48 -16.19
CA THR A 214 -2.41 -19.15 -14.93
C THR A 214 -0.96 -18.91 -14.51
N CYS A 215 -0.11 -18.39 -15.40
CA CYS A 215 1.30 -18.12 -15.10
C CYS A 215 1.89 -17.06 -16.04
N SER A 216 3.12 -16.62 -15.75
CA SER A 216 3.87 -15.64 -16.55
C SER A 216 4.13 -16.09 -18.00
N SER A 217 4.11 -17.39 -18.28
CA SER A 217 4.22 -17.88 -19.66
C SER A 217 2.96 -17.59 -20.50
N CYS A 218 1.78 -17.55 -19.89
CA CYS A 218 0.53 -17.14 -20.56
C CYS A 218 0.59 -15.65 -20.95
N VAL A 219 1.10 -14.80 -20.07
CA VAL A 219 1.30 -13.36 -20.29
C VAL A 219 2.18 -13.14 -21.52
N ALA A 220 3.36 -13.77 -21.53
CA ALA A 220 4.31 -13.62 -22.63
C ALA A 220 3.83 -14.25 -23.95
N ALA A 221 2.89 -15.20 -23.92
CA ALA A 221 2.26 -15.74 -25.12
C ALA A 221 1.28 -14.75 -25.76
N ILE A 222 0.51 -14.02 -24.94
CA ILE A 222 -0.43 -13.00 -25.40
C ILE A 222 0.30 -11.76 -25.91
N GLU A 223 1.33 -11.28 -25.19
CA GLU A 223 2.12 -10.11 -25.61
C GLU A 223 2.78 -10.36 -26.98
N ARG A 224 3.49 -11.47 -27.14
CA ARG A 224 4.13 -11.80 -28.43
C ARG A 224 3.12 -12.08 -29.54
N GLY A 225 2.00 -12.75 -29.23
CA GLY A 225 0.97 -13.10 -30.22
C GLY A 225 0.20 -11.90 -30.79
N LEU A 226 0.28 -10.75 -30.12
CA LEU A 226 -0.38 -9.50 -30.51
C LEU A 226 0.62 -8.43 -31.01
N GLN A 227 1.84 -8.38 -30.47
CA GLN A 227 2.83 -7.34 -30.79
C GLN A 227 3.27 -7.33 -32.27
N ASP A 228 3.26 -8.49 -32.94
CA ASP A 228 3.67 -8.63 -34.34
C ASP A 228 2.53 -8.39 -35.35
N ARG A 229 1.33 -7.97 -34.90
CA ARG A 229 0.17 -7.80 -35.78
C ARG A 229 0.03 -6.36 -36.27
N GLU A 230 -0.31 -6.22 -37.54
CA GLU A 230 -0.53 -4.91 -38.18
C GLU A 230 -1.61 -4.11 -37.44
N GLY A 231 -1.30 -2.84 -37.13
CA GLY A 231 -2.19 -1.93 -36.42
C GLY A 231 -2.07 -1.95 -34.89
N ILE A 232 -1.25 -2.83 -34.30
CA ILE A 232 -0.94 -2.83 -32.86
C ILE A 232 0.39 -2.10 -32.61
N HIS A 233 0.39 -1.13 -31.69
CA HIS A 233 1.57 -0.36 -31.30
C HIS A 233 2.22 -0.86 -30.02
N SER A 234 1.41 -1.20 -29.02
CA SER A 234 1.91 -1.73 -27.75
C SER A 234 0.88 -2.66 -27.11
N VAL A 235 1.38 -3.64 -26.38
CA VAL A 235 0.59 -4.64 -25.65
C VAL A 235 1.22 -4.82 -24.28
N SER A 236 0.39 -4.74 -23.24
CA SER A 236 0.81 -5.01 -21.87
C SER A 236 -0.22 -5.91 -21.19
N VAL A 237 0.23 -7.00 -20.58
CA VAL A 237 -0.66 -7.99 -19.98
C VAL A 237 -0.36 -8.15 -18.50
N SER A 238 -1.39 -8.06 -17.66
CA SER A 238 -1.31 -8.26 -16.22
C SER A 238 -2.00 -9.54 -15.81
N LEU A 239 -1.22 -10.52 -15.34
CA LEU A 239 -1.73 -11.79 -14.81
C LEU A 239 -2.59 -11.56 -13.55
N LEU A 240 -2.16 -10.64 -12.68
CA LEU A 240 -2.83 -10.35 -11.40
C LEU A 240 -4.20 -9.70 -11.62
N ALA A 241 -4.28 -8.78 -12.58
CA ALA A 241 -5.52 -8.09 -12.91
C ALA A 241 -6.41 -8.88 -13.90
N GLN A 242 -5.93 -10.00 -14.44
CA GLN A 242 -6.57 -10.74 -15.53
C GLN A 242 -6.95 -9.82 -16.71
N ARG A 243 -6.04 -8.90 -17.06
CA ARG A 243 -6.28 -7.84 -18.04
C ARG A 243 -5.16 -7.72 -19.07
N ALA A 244 -5.51 -7.37 -20.29
CA ALA A 244 -4.60 -6.99 -21.35
C ALA A 244 -4.95 -5.59 -21.85
N THR A 245 -3.96 -4.70 -21.92
CA THR A 245 -4.10 -3.34 -22.47
C THR A 245 -3.39 -3.31 -23.81
N VAL A 246 -4.11 -2.91 -24.87
CA VAL A 246 -3.60 -2.89 -26.24
C VAL A 246 -3.78 -1.49 -26.81
N GLN A 247 -2.68 -0.87 -27.23
CA GLN A 247 -2.72 0.37 -28.03
C GLN A 247 -2.74 0.00 -29.50
N HIS A 248 -3.77 0.44 -30.22
CA HIS A 248 -3.98 0.11 -31.63
C HIS A 248 -4.60 1.27 -32.41
N ASP A 249 -4.51 1.22 -33.73
CA ASP A 249 -5.20 2.17 -34.59
C ASP A 249 -6.61 1.67 -34.92
N SER A 250 -7.63 2.41 -34.45
CA SER A 250 -9.05 2.03 -34.59
C SER A 250 -9.52 1.92 -36.05
N ASN A 251 -8.79 2.56 -36.98
CA ASN A 251 -9.09 2.51 -38.41
C ASN A 251 -8.57 1.23 -39.09
N VAL A 252 -7.59 0.56 -38.48
CA VAL A 252 -6.92 -0.62 -39.04
C VAL A 252 -7.41 -1.90 -38.36
N VAL A 253 -7.61 -1.86 -37.04
CA VAL A 253 -8.01 -3.04 -36.25
C VAL A 253 -9.15 -2.68 -35.31
N SER A 254 -10.15 -3.56 -35.23
CA SER A 254 -11.29 -3.39 -34.31
C SER A 254 -11.07 -4.14 -32.99
N ASP A 255 -11.68 -3.65 -31.91
CA ASP A 255 -11.62 -4.32 -30.60
C ASP A 255 -12.07 -5.79 -30.66
N THR A 256 -13.08 -6.09 -31.47
CA THR A 256 -13.57 -7.47 -31.66
C THR A 256 -12.54 -8.36 -32.34
N THR A 257 -11.73 -7.81 -33.25
CA THR A 257 -10.65 -8.54 -33.93
C THR A 257 -9.53 -8.88 -32.96
N ILE A 258 -9.18 -7.96 -32.05
CA ILE A 258 -8.15 -8.17 -31.03
C ILE A 258 -8.61 -9.25 -30.02
N ALA A 259 -9.87 -9.20 -29.58
CA ALA A 259 -10.44 -10.23 -28.72
C ALA A 259 -10.38 -11.63 -29.37
N GLN A 260 -10.73 -11.73 -30.66
CA GLN A 260 -10.63 -12.99 -31.41
C GLN A 260 -9.19 -13.51 -31.52
N TRP A 261 -8.20 -12.62 -31.60
CA TRP A 261 -6.79 -13.04 -31.62
C TRP A 261 -6.34 -13.61 -30.28
N ILE A 262 -6.80 -13.03 -29.16
CA ILE A 262 -6.52 -13.55 -27.82
C ILE A 262 -7.24 -14.90 -27.62
N GLU A 263 -8.47 -15.05 -28.11
CA GLU A 263 -9.20 -16.33 -28.13
C GLU A 263 -8.50 -17.38 -28.99
N GLY A 264 -7.94 -17.00 -30.13
CA GLY A 264 -7.14 -17.87 -30.99
C GLY A 264 -5.84 -18.36 -30.34
N LEU A 265 -5.35 -17.66 -29.31
CA LEU A 265 -4.23 -18.09 -28.46
C LEU A 265 -4.66 -19.02 -27.32
N GLY A 266 -5.96 -19.32 -27.20
CA GLY A 266 -6.52 -20.22 -26.20
C GLY A 266 -6.99 -19.54 -24.90
N PHE A 267 -7.15 -18.21 -24.91
CA PHE A 267 -7.59 -17.44 -23.74
C PHE A 267 -8.91 -16.72 -24.04
N GLU A 268 -9.91 -16.86 -23.16
CA GLU A 268 -11.17 -16.14 -23.33
C GLU A 268 -10.93 -14.64 -23.13
N ALA A 269 -11.33 -13.80 -24.09
CA ALA A 269 -11.08 -12.37 -24.06
C ALA A 269 -12.33 -11.54 -24.32
N LYS A 270 -12.58 -10.54 -23.47
CA LYS A 270 -13.70 -9.61 -23.61
C LYS A 270 -13.20 -8.17 -23.51
N SER A 271 -13.45 -7.36 -24.54
CA SER A 271 -13.13 -5.93 -24.50
C SER A 271 -13.92 -5.22 -23.41
N LEU A 272 -13.22 -4.53 -22.51
CA LEU A 272 -13.79 -3.71 -21.45
C LEU A 272 -14.35 -2.38 -21.99
N ASP A 273 -13.77 -1.81 -23.04
CA ASP A 273 -14.26 -0.54 -23.62
C ASP A 273 -15.51 -0.69 -24.49
N ALA A 274 -15.82 -1.88 -25.04
CA ALA A 274 -17.13 -2.11 -25.65
C ALA A 274 -18.27 -2.09 -24.60
N VAL A 275 -17.94 -2.27 -23.32
CA VAL A 275 -18.87 -2.14 -22.18
C VAL A 275 -18.98 -0.69 -21.70
N SER A 276 -18.04 0.21 -22.07
CA SER A 276 -18.05 1.64 -21.71
C SER A 276 -19.18 2.47 -22.36
N ARG A 277 -20.10 1.87 -23.13
CA ARG A 277 -21.31 2.58 -23.60
C ARG A 277 -22.46 2.53 -22.60
N VAL A 278 -22.41 1.64 -21.61
CA VAL A 278 -23.50 1.42 -20.65
C VAL A 278 -22.94 1.60 -19.25
N SER A 279 -23.27 2.73 -18.63
CA SER A 279 -22.97 3.01 -17.23
C SER A 279 -24.09 2.51 -16.33
N LYS A 280 -23.72 2.12 -15.11
CA LYS A 280 -24.66 1.64 -14.10
C LYS A 280 -24.78 2.69 -13.00
N VAL A 281 -26.02 3.04 -12.63
CA VAL A 281 -26.32 3.90 -11.49
C VAL A 281 -27.31 3.21 -10.55
N SER A 282 -27.05 3.32 -9.25
CA SER A 282 -27.93 2.88 -8.18
C SER A 282 -28.65 4.11 -7.60
N LEU A 283 -29.97 4.07 -7.50
CA LEU A 283 -30.80 5.14 -6.94
C LEU A 283 -31.61 4.59 -5.75
N ASN A 284 -31.59 5.27 -4.61
CA ASN A 284 -32.50 4.98 -3.50
C ASN A 284 -33.83 5.70 -3.72
N VAL A 285 -34.91 4.94 -3.87
CA VAL A 285 -36.25 5.42 -4.19
C VAL A 285 -37.15 5.25 -2.97
N TYR A 286 -37.52 6.35 -2.34
CA TYR A 286 -38.36 6.38 -1.15
C TYR A 286 -39.85 6.55 -1.51
N GLY A 287 -40.71 6.09 -0.60
CA GLY A 287 -42.17 6.17 -0.79
C GLY A 287 -42.77 5.01 -1.60
N MET A 288 -41.96 4.03 -2.01
CA MET A 288 -42.48 2.78 -2.61
C MET A 288 -43.10 1.90 -1.51
N THR A 289 -44.40 1.63 -1.61
CA THR A 289 -45.13 0.84 -0.59
C THR A 289 -45.60 -0.52 -1.07
N CYS A 290 -45.51 -0.80 -2.38
CA CYS A 290 -46.03 -2.03 -2.96
C CYS A 290 -45.39 -2.36 -4.32
N ALA A 291 -45.61 -3.60 -4.80
CA ALA A 291 -45.10 -4.08 -6.09
C ALA A 291 -45.63 -3.27 -7.30
N SER A 292 -46.79 -2.61 -7.18
CA SER A 292 -47.27 -1.71 -8.23
C SER A 292 -46.47 -0.41 -8.32
N CYS A 293 -45.89 0.08 -7.22
CA CYS A 293 -44.94 1.20 -7.23
C CYS A 293 -43.67 0.82 -7.98
N VAL A 294 -43.13 -0.38 -7.70
CA VAL A 294 -41.96 -0.94 -8.41
C VAL A 294 -42.20 -0.95 -9.93
N GLY A 295 -43.30 -1.57 -10.37
CA GLY A 295 -43.62 -1.62 -11.80
C GLY A 295 -43.94 -0.25 -12.42
N MET A 296 -44.30 0.77 -11.62
CA MET A 296 -44.48 2.14 -12.11
C MET A 296 -43.12 2.79 -12.36
N VAL A 297 -42.20 2.72 -11.41
CA VAL A 297 -40.83 3.26 -11.55
C VAL A 297 -40.10 2.59 -12.71
N GLU A 298 -40.14 1.26 -12.81
CA GLU A 298 -39.51 0.52 -13.92
C GLU A 298 -40.07 0.96 -15.29
N ARG A 299 -41.40 1.11 -15.41
CA ARG A 299 -42.03 1.54 -16.66
C ARG A 299 -41.73 2.99 -17.01
N SER A 300 -41.64 3.88 -16.02
CA SER A 300 -41.33 5.30 -16.26
C SER A 300 -39.90 5.47 -16.73
N VAL A 301 -38.93 4.84 -16.06
CA VAL A 301 -37.51 4.92 -16.40
C VAL A 301 -37.20 4.23 -17.73
N ARG A 302 -37.77 3.05 -17.98
CA ARG A 302 -37.51 2.27 -19.21
C ARG A 302 -38.06 2.94 -20.49
N LYS A 303 -38.96 3.91 -20.37
CA LYS A 303 -39.48 4.67 -21.52
C LYS A 303 -38.48 5.70 -22.05
N GLU A 304 -37.51 6.10 -21.24
CA GLU A 304 -36.53 7.08 -21.65
C GLU A 304 -35.55 6.49 -22.66
N ARG A 305 -35.21 7.29 -23.68
CA ARG A 305 -34.17 6.92 -24.65
C ARG A 305 -32.81 6.92 -23.96
N GLY A 306 -32.04 5.86 -24.19
CA GLY A 306 -30.72 5.66 -23.56
C GLY A 306 -30.73 4.73 -22.35
N VAL A 307 -31.89 4.28 -21.85
CA VAL A 307 -31.96 3.25 -20.78
C VAL A 307 -31.97 1.85 -21.40
N GLU A 308 -31.01 1.01 -21.01
CA GLU A 308 -30.88 -0.38 -21.48
C GLU A 308 -31.66 -1.34 -20.57
N SER A 309 -31.43 -1.24 -19.27
CA SER A 309 -32.06 -2.08 -18.27
C SER A 309 -32.38 -1.30 -17.00
N VAL A 310 -33.46 -1.71 -16.34
CA VAL A 310 -33.87 -1.16 -15.05
C VAL A 310 -34.33 -2.32 -14.19
N SER A 311 -33.87 -2.38 -12.95
CA SER A 311 -34.35 -3.34 -11.96
C SER A 311 -34.59 -2.61 -10.65
N VAL A 312 -35.75 -2.81 -10.05
CA VAL A 312 -36.10 -2.14 -8.80
C VAL A 312 -36.38 -3.18 -7.72
N SER A 313 -35.71 -3.04 -6.59
CA SER A 313 -35.88 -3.87 -5.41
C SER A 313 -36.66 -3.11 -4.35
N LEU A 314 -37.91 -3.51 -4.09
CA LEU A 314 -38.71 -2.94 -3.00
C LEU A 314 -38.07 -3.19 -1.62
N ALA A 315 -37.44 -4.36 -1.43
CA ALA A 315 -36.85 -4.75 -0.15
C ALA A 315 -35.62 -3.92 0.23
N LEU A 316 -34.91 -3.38 -0.77
CA LEU A 316 -33.73 -2.52 -0.59
C LEU A 316 -34.05 -1.05 -0.83
N GLU A 317 -35.28 -0.73 -1.24
CA GLU A 317 -35.68 0.61 -1.71
C GLU A 317 -34.72 1.15 -2.79
N THR A 318 -34.16 0.27 -3.62
CA THR A 318 -33.11 0.62 -4.60
C THR A 318 -33.55 0.31 -6.02
N ALA A 319 -33.31 1.25 -6.93
CA ALA A 319 -33.42 1.10 -8.37
C ALA A 319 -32.03 1.07 -9.00
N VAL A 320 -31.68 -0.01 -9.68
CA VAL A 320 -30.44 -0.16 -10.42
C VAL A 320 -30.74 0.02 -11.90
N ILE A 321 -30.08 1.00 -12.52
CA ILE A 321 -30.34 1.44 -13.89
C ILE A 321 -29.06 1.33 -14.71
N GLU A 322 -29.12 0.64 -15.83
CA GLU A 322 -28.06 0.61 -16.84
C GLU A 322 -28.47 1.53 -17.99
N TYR A 323 -27.66 2.54 -18.28
CA TYR A 323 -27.99 3.60 -19.23
C TYR A 323 -26.76 4.05 -20.01
N ARG A 324 -26.99 4.68 -21.17
CA ARG A 324 -25.93 5.25 -21.99
C ARG A 324 -25.71 6.72 -21.64
N PRO A 325 -24.55 7.11 -21.08
CA PRO A 325 -24.29 8.50 -20.69
C PRO A 325 -24.35 9.49 -21.86
N SER A 326 -24.12 9.03 -23.09
CA SER A 326 -24.22 9.85 -24.30
C SER A 326 -25.65 10.22 -24.69
N GLU A 327 -26.66 9.49 -24.21
CA GLU A 327 -28.07 9.69 -24.56
C GLU A 327 -28.91 10.23 -23.40
N ILE A 328 -28.61 9.83 -22.16
CA ILE A 328 -29.33 10.27 -20.96
C ILE A 328 -28.38 10.40 -19.77
N GLY A 329 -28.55 11.47 -18.99
CA GLY A 329 -27.80 11.70 -17.77
C GLY A 329 -28.58 11.35 -16.49
N VAL A 330 -27.86 11.11 -15.40
CA VAL A 330 -28.41 10.76 -14.07
C VAL A 330 -29.46 11.75 -13.58
N ARG A 331 -29.27 13.07 -13.82
CA ARG A 331 -30.25 14.12 -13.44
C ARG A 331 -31.61 13.91 -14.09
N LYS A 332 -31.64 13.46 -15.34
CA LYS A 332 -32.90 13.20 -16.04
C LYS A 332 -33.57 11.94 -15.51
N LEU A 333 -32.80 10.91 -15.17
CA LEU A 333 -33.31 9.70 -14.52
C LEU A 333 -33.96 10.03 -13.16
N VAL A 334 -33.29 10.85 -12.34
CA VAL A 334 -33.81 11.37 -11.06
C VAL A 334 -35.12 12.13 -11.28
N ALA A 335 -35.14 13.08 -12.21
CA ALA A 335 -36.33 13.88 -12.52
C ALA A 335 -37.51 13.03 -13.01
N VAL A 336 -37.26 11.94 -13.76
CA VAL A 336 -38.30 11.01 -14.21
C VAL A 336 -38.91 10.25 -13.04
N VAL A 337 -38.09 9.80 -12.09
CA VAL A 337 -38.58 9.12 -10.88
C VAL A 337 -39.36 10.09 -9.98
N GLU A 338 -38.87 11.31 -9.79
CA GLU A 338 -39.58 12.38 -9.06
C GLU A 338 -40.92 12.73 -9.72
N SER A 339 -40.97 12.82 -11.05
CA SER A 339 -42.21 13.07 -11.79
C SER A 339 -43.23 11.92 -11.68
N ALA A 340 -42.78 10.72 -11.33
CA ALA A 340 -43.63 9.57 -11.01
C ALA A 340 -44.17 9.61 -9.56
N GLY A 341 -43.76 10.59 -8.76
CA GLY A 341 -44.24 10.83 -7.40
C GLY A 341 -43.42 10.14 -6.30
N PHE A 342 -42.15 9.80 -6.56
CA PHE A 342 -41.26 9.16 -5.59
C PHE A 342 -40.05 10.04 -5.32
N ASP A 343 -39.64 10.14 -4.06
CA ASP A 343 -38.42 10.83 -3.67
C ASP A 343 -37.21 9.95 -3.99
N VAL A 344 -36.16 10.51 -4.60
CA VAL A 344 -35.00 9.72 -5.03
C VAL A 344 -33.69 10.38 -4.65
N LEU A 345 -32.73 9.57 -4.19
CA LEU A 345 -31.36 9.99 -3.94
C LEU A 345 -30.41 9.07 -4.72
N VAL A 346 -29.32 9.61 -5.24
CA VAL A 346 -28.27 8.77 -5.84
C VAL A 346 -27.61 7.97 -4.73
N ALA A 347 -27.57 6.64 -4.88
CA ALA A 347 -26.96 5.79 -3.88
C ALA A 347 -25.43 5.95 -3.97
N ASP A 348 -24.84 6.42 -2.88
CA ASP A 348 -23.40 6.58 -2.75
C ASP A 348 -22.79 5.22 -2.33
N ASP A 349 -22.66 4.31 -3.31
CA ASP A 349 -22.16 2.95 -3.09
C ASP A 349 -20.78 2.96 -2.41
N ALA A 350 -19.95 4.00 -2.62
CA ALA A 350 -18.63 4.13 -2.00
C ALA A 350 -18.70 4.51 -0.50
N LYS A 351 -19.55 5.46 -0.09
CA LYS A 351 -19.68 5.84 1.34
C LYS A 351 -20.40 4.78 2.17
N ASN A 352 -21.43 4.15 1.61
CA ASN A 352 -22.17 3.11 2.32
C ASN A 352 -21.34 1.83 2.49
N ASN A 353 -20.57 1.42 1.47
CA ASN A 353 -19.72 0.22 1.58
C ASN A 353 -18.58 0.43 2.58
N THR A 354 -17.93 1.59 2.60
CA THR A 354 -16.84 1.88 3.55
C THR A 354 -17.32 1.99 5.00
N GLN A 355 -18.50 2.58 5.23
CA GLN A 355 -19.12 2.60 6.56
C GLN A 355 -19.59 1.21 7.00
N LEU A 356 -20.20 0.42 6.10
CA LEU A 356 -20.60 -0.94 6.42
C LEU A 356 -19.41 -1.85 6.69
N GLU A 357 -18.33 -1.73 5.92
CA GLU A 357 -17.12 -2.52 6.09
C GLU A 357 -16.39 -2.17 7.40
N SER A 358 -16.29 -0.88 7.74
CA SER A 358 -15.70 -0.45 9.02
C SER A 358 -16.52 -0.97 10.22
N LEU A 359 -17.86 -0.87 10.16
CA LEU A 359 -18.75 -1.42 11.18
C LEU A 359 -18.63 -2.95 11.31
N GLN A 360 -18.51 -3.67 10.18
CA GLN A 360 -18.31 -5.12 10.18
C GLN A 360 -16.98 -5.50 10.85
N ARG A 361 -15.89 -4.77 10.57
CA ARG A 361 -14.58 -5.00 11.22
C ARG A 361 -14.63 -4.76 12.72
N THR A 362 -15.25 -3.67 13.18
CA THR A 362 -15.43 -3.41 14.62
C THR A 362 -16.25 -4.51 15.28
N ARG A 363 -17.33 -4.97 14.62
CA ARG A 363 -18.15 -6.08 15.10
C ARG A 363 -17.35 -7.37 15.23
N ASP A 364 -16.48 -7.67 14.26
CA ASP A 364 -15.66 -8.88 14.28
C ASP A 364 -14.60 -8.85 15.40
N ILE A 365 -13.98 -7.70 15.66
CA ILE A 365 -13.08 -7.49 16.81
C ILE A 365 -13.83 -7.73 18.12
N LEU A 366 -15.02 -7.14 18.28
CA LEU A 366 -15.85 -7.32 19.49
C LEU A 366 -16.34 -8.76 19.65
N ALA A 367 -16.67 -9.44 18.56
CA ALA A 367 -17.07 -10.84 18.59
C ALA A 367 -15.93 -11.74 19.06
N TRP A 368 -14.70 -11.52 18.58
CA TRP A 368 -13.52 -12.26 19.03
C TRP A 368 -13.14 -11.93 20.47
N ARG A 369 -13.24 -10.66 20.88
CA ARG A 369 -13.09 -10.26 22.29
C ARG A 369 -14.07 -11.00 23.19
N ARG A 370 -15.35 -11.04 22.82
CA ARG A 370 -16.39 -11.74 23.59
C ARG A 370 -16.08 -13.23 23.71
N ARG A 371 -15.69 -13.89 22.62
CA ARG A 371 -15.33 -15.32 22.63
C ARG A 371 -14.09 -15.60 23.47
N PHE A 372 -13.08 -14.74 23.41
CA PHE A 372 -11.89 -14.85 24.26
C PHE A 372 -12.23 -14.69 25.75
N VAL A 373 -13.07 -13.71 26.11
CA VAL A 373 -13.51 -13.54 27.50
C VAL A 373 -14.35 -14.73 27.97
N GLN A 374 -15.24 -15.24 27.12
CA GLN A 374 -16.01 -16.45 27.40
C GLN A 374 -15.11 -17.68 27.55
N SER A 375 -14.10 -17.87 26.69
CA SER A 375 -13.18 -18.99 26.81
C SER A 375 -12.34 -18.91 28.07
N LEU A 376 -11.87 -17.71 28.43
CA LEU A 376 -11.13 -17.46 29.66
C LEU A 376 -11.96 -17.78 30.90
N PHE A 377 -13.24 -17.40 30.91
CA PHE A 377 -14.17 -17.68 32.02
C PHE A 377 -14.30 -19.18 32.31
N PHE A 378 -14.36 -20.03 31.29
CA PHE A 378 -14.43 -21.48 31.46
C PHE A 378 -13.05 -22.14 31.65
N SER A 379 -12.02 -21.61 31.00
CA SER A 379 -10.66 -22.20 31.00
C SER A 379 -9.94 -22.01 32.33
N ILE A 380 -10.05 -20.84 32.98
CA ILE A 380 -9.40 -20.58 34.27
C ILE A 380 -9.84 -21.60 35.33
N PRO A 381 -11.14 -21.84 35.57
CA PRO A 381 -11.55 -22.82 36.56
C PRO A 381 -11.15 -24.26 36.19
N VAL A 382 -11.14 -24.63 34.90
CA VAL A 382 -10.68 -25.97 34.45
C VAL A 382 -9.21 -26.17 34.78
N ILE A 383 -8.35 -25.20 34.44
CA ILE A 383 -6.91 -25.25 34.75
C ILE A 383 -6.68 -25.26 36.27
N PHE A 384 -7.42 -24.43 37.00
CA PHE A 384 -7.36 -24.40 38.46
C PHE A 384 -7.72 -25.76 39.07
N LEU A 385 -8.82 -26.39 38.61
CA LEU A 385 -9.24 -27.72 39.07
C LEU A 385 -8.22 -28.81 38.71
N ALA A 386 -7.62 -28.73 37.52
CA ALA A 386 -6.69 -29.75 37.03
C ALA A 386 -5.29 -29.68 37.68
N LYS A 387 -4.71 -28.47 37.79
CA LYS A 387 -3.32 -28.27 38.23
C LYS A 387 -3.16 -27.80 39.67
N ILE A 388 -4.07 -26.97 40.19
CA ILE A 388 -3.89 -26.30 41.48
C ILE A 388 -4.68 -27.03 42.58
N ALA A 389 -5.99 -27.19 42.37
CA ALA A 389 -6.89 -27.75 43.38
C ALA A 389 -6.60 -29.23 43.68
N SER A 390 -6.05 -29.96 42.71
CA SER A 390 -5.63 -31.35 42.85
C SER A 390 -4.37 -31.54 43.71
N HIS A 391 -3.48 -30.54 43.75
CA HIS A 391 -2.21 -30.60 44.49
C HIS A 391 -2.27 -29.91 45.87
N MET A 392 -3.21 -28.99 46.09
CA MET A 392 -3.32 -28.26 47.37
C MET A 392 -4.04 -29.11 48.44
N ALA A 393 -3.40 -29.29 49.59
CA ALA A 393 -3.82 -30.26 50.62
C ALA A 393 -5.26 -30.08 51.15
N TRP A 394 -5.76 -28.85 51.25
CA TRP A 394 -7.13 -28.59 51.71
C TRP A 394 -8.19 -28.91 50.64
N SER A 395 -7.95 -28.55 49.38
CA SER A 395 -8.91 -28.77 48.28
C SER A 395 -8.81 -30.17 47.67
N ALA A 396 -7.68 -30.85 47.81
CA ALA A 396 -7.46 -32.18 47.26
C ALA A 396 -8.53 -33.16 47.76
N SER A 397 -8.85 -33.16 49.05
CA SER A 397 -9.89 -34.03 49.63
C SER A 397 -11.27 -33.85 48.98
N ILE A 398 -11.61 -32.63 48.55
CA ILE A 398 -12.88 -32.31 47.89
C ILE A 398 -12.86 -32.71 46.41
N VAL A 399 -11.77 -32.41 45.71
CA VAL A 399 -11.60 -32.72 44.27
C VAL A 399 -11.55 -34.23 44.03
N HIS A 400 -10.98 -34.98 44.97
CA HIS A 400 -10.84 -36.44 44.90
C HIS A 400 -12.03 -37.17 45.52
N TRP A 401 -13.03 -36.44 46.05
CA TRP A 401 -14.23 -37.04 46.58
C TRP A 401 -14.98 -37.77 45.45
N GLN A 402 -15.30 -39.04 45.68
CA GLN A 402 -15.93 -39.90 44.70
C GLN A 402 -17.45 -39.77 44.80
N VAL A 403 -18.07 -39.19 43.77
CA VAL A 403 -19.54 -39.05 43.69
C VAL A 403 -20.18 -40.40 43.38
N VAL A 404 -19.51 -41.18 42.52
CA VAL A 404 -19.82 -42.58 42.17
C VAL A 404 -18.49 -43.34 42.18
N ALA A 405 -18.50 -44.65 42.40
CA ALA A 405 -17.30 -45.47 42.33
C ALA A 405 -16.56 -45.24 41.00
N GLY A 406 -15.31 -44.77 41.07
CA GLY A 406 -14.50 -44.43 39.89
C GLY A 406 -14.72 -43.04 39.28
N LEU A 407 -15.59 -42.19 39.84
CA LEU A 407 -15.88 -40.83 39.35
C LEU A 407 -15.52 -39.75 40.38
N PRO A 408 -14.31 -39.15 40.32
CA PRO A 408 -13.95 -38.04 41.19
C PRO A 408 -14.69 -36.76 40.78
N LEU A 409 -15.12 -35.98 41.78
CA LEU A 409 -15.85 -34.72 41.61
C LEU A 409 -15.08 -33.74 40.71
N GLY A 410 -13.75 -33.69 40.83
CA GLY A 410 -12.88 -32.85 40.01
C GLY A 410 -13.01 -33.11 38.52
N SER A 411 -12.97 -34.39 38.09
CA SER A 411 -13.08 -34.75 36.67
C SER A 411 -14.49 -34.52 36.13
N LEU A 412 -15.53 -34.69 36.96
CA LEU A 412 -16.90 -34.36 36.58
C LEU A 412 -17.09 -32.85 36.36
N LEU A 413 -16.56 -32.02 37.26
CA LEU A 413 -16.58 -30.56 37.11
C LEU A 413 -15.78 -30.11 35.89
N GLN A 414 -14.60 -30.69 35.65
CA GLN A 414 -13.82 -30.41 34.44
C GLN A 414 -14.59 -30.78 33.17
N LEU A 415 -15.25 -31.94 33.12
CA LEU A 415 -16.12 -32.30 32.01
C LEU A 415 -17.21 -31.24 31.81
N LEU A 416 -17.96 -30.91 32.87
CA LEU A 416 -19.08 -29.97 32.81
C LEU A 416 -18.66 -28.57 32.33
N LEU A 417 -17.48 -28.09 32.73
CA LEU A 417 -16.97 -26.78 32.31
C LEU A 417 -16.33 -26.81 30.91
N THR A 418 -15.67 -27.91 30.54
CA THR A 418 -15.02 -28.05 29.24
C THR A 418 -16.02 -28.32 28.12
N THR A 419 -17.17 -28.97 28.37
CA THR A 419 -18.21 -29.20 27.34
C THR A 419 -18.74 -27.91 26.67
N PRO A 420 -19.24 -26.89 27.40
CA PRO A 420 -19.70 -25.65 26.78
C PRO A 420 -18.56 -24.87 26.12
N LEU A 421 -17.36 -24.92 26.70
CA LEU A 421 -16.16 -24.33 26.10
C LEU A 421 -15.84 -24.96 24.74
N GLN A 422 -15.90 -26.30 24.64
CA GLN A 422 -15.60 -27.05 23.43
C GLN A 422 -16.63 -26.79 22.33
N PHE A 423 -17.92 -26.96 22.62
CA PHE A 423 -18.96 -27.00 21.59
C PHE A 423 -19.65 -25.65 21.35
N VAL A 424 -19.79 -24.79 22.36
CA VAL A 424 -20.46 -23.49 22.23
C VAL A 424 -19.46 -22.41 21.83
N VAL A 425 -18.40 -22.20 22.63
CA VAL A 425 -17.37 -21.20 22.33
C VAL A 425 -16.52 -21.66 21.14
N GLY A 426 -16.12 -22.94 21.14
CA GLY A 426 -15.35 -23.54 20.06
C GLY A 426 -16.15 -23.88 18.79
N GLY A 427 -17.48 -23.78 18.81
CA GLY A 427 -18.35 -24.20 17.71
C GLY A 427 -18.05 -23.54 16.35
N ARG A 428 -17.52 -22.31 16.35
CA ARG A 428 -17.09 -21.63 15.11
C ARG A 428 -15.90 -22.31 14.45
N PHE A 429 -14.94 -22.82 15.24
CA PHE A 429 -13.79 -23.57 14.70
C PHE A 429 -14.26 -24.86 14.03
N TYR A 430 -15.22 -25.57 14.64
CA TYR A 430 -15.83 -26.77 14.05
C TYR A 430 -16.52 -26.49 12.72
N ALA A 431 -17.33 -25.44 12.65
CA ALA A 431 -18.00 -25.06 11.40
C ALA A 431 -17.00 -24.70 10.29
N ASN A 432 -15.93 -23.99 10.62
CA ASN A 432 -14.89 -23.62 9.66
C ASN A 432 -14.05 -24.82 9.22
N ALA A 433 -13.67 -25.70 10.15
CA ALA A 433 -12.93 -26.93 9.85
C ALA A 433 -13.72 -27.84 8.91
N PHE A 434 -15.02 -28.00 9.16
CA PHE A 434 -15.89 -28.81 8.30
C PHE A 434 -16.00 -28.23 6.88
N LYS A 435 -16.15 -26.90 6.76
CA LYS A 435 -16.14 -26.23 5.45
C LYS A 435 -14.81 -26.44 4.73
N ALA A 436 -13.67 -26.26 5.42
CA ALA A 436 -12.35 -26.45 4.83
C ALA A 436 -12.16 -27.87 4.29
N LEU A 437 -12.51 -28.89 5.09
CA LEU A 437 -12.44 -30.30 4.68
C LEU A 437 -13.33 -30.60 3.48
N ARG A 438 -14.56 -30.05 3.43
CA ARG A 438 -15.46 -30.22 2.29
C ARG A 438 -14.89 -29.66 0.99
N HIS A 439 -14.06 -28.63 1.08
CA HIS A 439 -13.38 -28.02 -0.06
C HIS A 439 -11.99 -28.62 -0.33
N GLY A 440 -11.63 -29.73 0.32
CA GLY A 440 -10.35 -30.41 0.10
C GLY A 440 -9.14 -29.64 0.64
N ASN A 441 -9.34 -28.72 1.59
CA ASN A 441 -8.27 -27.93 2.18
C ASN A 441 -8.15 -28.17 3.70
N ALA A 442 -6.92 -28.17 4.23
CA ALA A 442 -6.64 -28.27 5.65
C ALA A 442 -6.13 -26.91 6.17
N ASN A 443 -6.96 -26.20 6.93
CA ASN A 443 -6.58 -24.91 7.52
C ASN A 443 -6.26 -25.04 9.03
N MET A 444 -5.82 -23.94 9.66
CA MET A 444 -5.53 -23.90 11.10
C MET A 444 -6.69 -24.44 11.97
N ASP A 445 -7.94 -24.16 11.58
CA ASP A 445 -9.13 -24.58 12.34
C ASP A 445 -9.30 -26.12 12.33
N VAL A 446 -8.89 -26.81 11.25
CA VAL A 446 -8.90 -28.30 11.18
C VAL A 446 -7.96 -28.91 12.21
N LEU A 447 -6.75 -28.37 12.35
CA LEU A 447 -5.77 -28.87 13.31
C LEU A 447 -6.26 -28.67 14.76
N VAL A 448 -6.74 -27.46 15.07
CA VAL A 448 -7.25 -27.11 16.40
C VAL A 448 -8.45 -27.98 16.77
N THR A 449 -9.43 -28.12 15.87
CA THR A 449 -10.63 -28.94 16.14
C THR A 449 -10.31 -30.41 16.30
N THR A 450 -9.40 -30.96 15.49
CA THR A 450 -9.00 -32.36 15.58
C THR A 450 -8.27 -32.64 16.91
N GLY A 451 -7.27 -31.82 17.26
CA GLY A 451 -6.50 -32.00 18.50
C GLY A 451 -7.35 -31.84 19.77
N THR A 452 -8.19 -30.80 19.82
CA THR A 452 -9.07 -30.56 20.97
C THR A 452 -10.17 -31.62 21.10
N SER A 453 -10.75 -32.08 19.99
CA SER A 453 -11.71 -33.19 19.99
C SER A 453 -11.08 -34.49 20.47
N LEU A 454 -9.87 -34.82 19.98
CA LEU A 454 -9.17 -36.03 20.37
C LEU A 454 -8.91 -36.07 21.87
N ALA A 455 -8.40 -34.97 22.44
CA ALA A 455 -8.18 -34.84 23.88
C ALA A 455 -9.48 -34.93 24.69
N TYR A 456 -10.56 -34.29 24.21
CA TYR A 456 -11.86 -34.32 24.86
C TYR A 456 -12.48 -35.73 24.87
N PHE A 457 -12.54 -36.40 23.71
CA PHE A 457 -13.13 -37.73 23.60
C PHE A 457 -12.29 -38.80 24.30
N PHE A 458 -10.96 -38.70 24.26
CA PHE A 458 -10.08 -39.57 25.05
C PHE A 458 -10.37 -39.42 26.56
N SER A 459 -10.52 -38.18 27.04
CA SER A 459 -10.83 -37.91 28.44
C SER A 459 -12.21 -38.44 28.84
N LEU A 460 -13.20 -38.32 27.95
CA LEU A 460 -14.54 -38.88 28.13
C LEU A 460 -14.51 -40.42 28.15
N PHE A 461 -13.72 -41.05 27.28
CA PHE A 461 -13.51 -42.49 27.25
C PHE A 461 -12.89 -42.98 28.56
N MET A 462 -11.80 -42.37 29.03
CA MET A 462 -11.15 -42.72 30.29
C MET A 462 -12.08 -42.56 31.50
N LEU A 463 -12.87 -41.48 31.53
CA LEU A 463 -13.85 -41.25 32.58
C LEU A 463 -14.93 -42.34 32.57
N SER A 464 -15.46 -42.69 31.39
CA SER A 464 -16.45 -43.75 31.22
C SER A 464 -15.88 -45.12 31.63
N TRP A 465 -14.67 -45.44 31.17
CA TRP A 465 -13.97 -46.68 31.52
C TRP A 465 -13.78 -46.83 33.03
N SER A 466 -13.42 -45.74 33.70
CA SER A 466 -13.22 -45.73 35.15
C SER A 466 -14.51 -45.98 35.94
N VAL A 467 -15.65 -45.49 35.45
CA VAL A 467 -16.98 -45.76 36.04
C VAL A 467 -17.36 -47.24 35.88
N PHE A 468 -17.10 -47.85 34.73
CA PHE A 468 -17.48 -49.25 34.48
C PHE A 468 -16.60 -50.27 35.21
N HIS A 469 -15.30 -49.99 35.37
CA HIS A 469 -14.36 -50.97 35.91
C HIS A 469 -13.95 -50.73 37.36
N GLY A 470 -14.33 -49.62 37.99
CA GLY A 470 -14.21 -49.34 39.44
C GLY A 470 -12.80 -49.37 40.06
N ASN A 471 -11.80 -49.89 39.34
CA ASN A 471 -10.49 -50.29 39.84
C ASN A 471 -9.42 -49.20 39.70
N HIS A 472 -9.74 -48.08 39.04
CA HIS A 472 -8.82 -46.97 38.85
C HIS A 472 -9.27 -45.76 39.69
N PRO A 473 -8.61 -45.48 40.83
CA PRO A 473 -9.01 -44.38 41.70
C PRO A 473 -8.79 -42.99 41.08
N ARG A 474 -8.09 -42.87 39.93
CA ARG A 474 -7.83 -41.61 39.22
C ARG A 474 -7.71 -41.81 37.70
N PRO A 475 -8.76 -41.57 36.90
CA PRO A 475 -8.63 -41.56 35.44
C PRO A 475 -7.74 -40.39 35.01
N HIS A 476 -6.74 -40.66 34.16
CA HIS A 476 -5.93 -39.62 33.53
C HIS A 476 -6.76 -38.91 32.45
N CYS A 477 -7.39 -37.79 32.82
CA CYS A 477 -8.15 -36.94 31.92
C CYS A 477 -7.31 -35.74 31.46
N PHE A 478 -7.50 -35.32 30.22
CA PHE A 478 -6.83 -34.20 29.58
C PHE A 478 -7.82 -33.06 29.23
N PHE A 479 -8.87 -32.84 30.04
CA PHE A 479 -9.87 -31.79 29.81
C PHE A 479 -9.28 -30.36 29.84
N GLU A 480 -8.09 -30.18 30.41
CA GLU A 480 -7.34 -28.91 30.41
C GLU A 480 -6.76 -28.55 29.03
N ALA A 481 -6.37 -29.55 28.22
CA ALA A 481 -5.75 -29.33 26.92
C ALA A 481 -6.68 -28.62 25.93
N PRO A 482 -7.94 -29.06 25.72
CA PRO A 482 -8.88 -28.34 24.87
C PRO A 482 -9.20 -26.95 25.41
N ALA A 483 -9.31 -26.80 26.74
CA ALA A 483 -9.58 -25.51 27.36
C ALA A 483 -8.48 -24.48 27.10
N MET A 484 -7.22 -24.90 27.25
CA MET A 484 -6.05 -24.07 27.00
C MET A 484 -5.93 -23.71 25.51
N LEU A 485 -6.02 -24.70 24.61
CA LEU A 485 -5.88 -24.49 23.17
C LEU A 485 -6.95 -23.54 22.61
N ILE A 486 -8.23 -23.75 22.93
CA ILE A 486 -9.31 -22.88 22.46
C ILE A 486 -9.12 -21.45 22.97
N THR A 487 -8.65 -21.28 24.20
CA THR A 487 -8.41 -19.96 24.80
C THR A 487 -7.28 -19.23 24.08
N PHE A 488 -6.13 -19.86 23.87
CA PHE A 488 -5.00 -19.24 23.19
C PHE A 488 -5.28 -18.93 21.72
N VAL A 489 -5.94 -19.82 21.00
CA VAL A 489 -6.31 -19.57 19.59
C VAL A 489 -7.31 -18.43 19.50
N SER A 490 -8.28 -18.35 20.43
CA SER A 490 -9.23 -17.23 20.48
C SER A 490 -8.55 -15.91 20.81
N LEU A 491 -7.55 -15.92 21.71
CA LEU A 491 -6.71 -14.75 21.98
C LEU A 491 -5.92 -14.33 20.74
N GLY A 492 -5.26 -15.28 20.06
CA GLY A 492 -4.52 -15.02 18.84
C GLY A 492 -5.39 -14.37 17.76
N ARG A 493 -6.60 -14.91 17.54
CA ARG A 493 -7.57 -14.30 16.61
C ARG A 493 -8.04 -12.91 17.06
N TYR A 494 -8.22 -12.68 18.35
CA TYR A 494 -8.56 -11.35 18.86
C TYR A 494 -7.42 -10.34 18.57
N LEU A 495 -6.18 -10.69 18.90
CA LEU A 495 -5.02 -9.83 18.64
C LEU A 495 -4.78 -9.60 17.14
N GLU A 496 -4.96 -10.64 16.32
CA GLU A 496 -4.87 -10.54 14.86
C GLU A 496 -5.87 -9.52 14.29
N ASN A 497 -7.14 -9.60 14.69
CA ASN A 497 -8.17 -8.68 14.22
C ASN A 497 -7.98 -7.26 14.79
N LEU A 498 -7.44 -7.14 16.01
CA LEU A 498 -7.09 -5.85 16.60
C LEU A 498 -5.98 -5.16 15.80
N ALA A 499 -4.91 -5.89 15.45
CA ALA A 499 -3.80 -5.36 14.66
C ALA A 499 -4.25 -4.90 13.26
N LYS A 500 -5.16 -5.65 12.63
CA LYS A 500 -5.75 -5.30 11.32
C LYS A 500 -6.63 -4.03 11.36
N GLY A 501 -7.15 -3.64 12.53
CA GLY A 501 -8.05 -2.50 12.67
C GLY A 501 -7.40 -1.12 12.46
N ASN A 502 -6.10 -0.97 12.74
CA ASN A 502 -5.43 0.34 12.76
C ASN A 502 -4.97 0.85 11.38
N ALA A 503 -4.93 0.01 10.35
CA ALA A 503 -4.37 0.36 9.04
C ALA A 503 -5.32 1.17 8.13
N SER A 504 -6.62 1.24 8.43
CA SER A 504 -7.64 1.78 7.50
C SER A 504 -8.15 3.19 7.79
N ALA A 505 -7.60 3.87 8.80
CA ALA A 505 -7.99 5.25 9.10
C ALA A 505 -7.55 6.24 8.01
N ALA A 506 -6.43 5.98 7.33
CA ALA A 506 -5.86 6.87 6.30
C ALA A 506 -6.71 6.94 5.02
N LEU A 507 -7.37 5.84 4.62
CA LEU A 507 -8.23 5.79 3.43
C LEU A 507 -9.49 6.66 3.59
N SER A 508 -10.06 6.69 4.80
CA SER A 508 -11.26 7.50 5.09
C SER A 508 -11.01 8.99 4.94
N THR A 509 -9.78 9.45 5.19
CA THR A 509 -9.41 10.88 5.07
C THR A 509 -9.40 11.33 3.61
N LEU A 510 -9.00 10.48 2.67
CA LEU A 510 -8.99 10.81 1.24
C LEU A 510 -10.42 11.00 0.69
N MET A 511 -11.40 10.27 1.19
CA MET A 511 -12.82 10.41 0.78
C MET A 511 -13.47 11.72 1.25
N THR A 512 -12.89 12.41 2.23
CA THR A 512 -13.39 13.73 2.69
C THR A 512 -12.93 14.90 1.80
N LEU A 513 -12.09 14.63 0.80
CA LEU A 513 -11.52 15.65 -0.08
C LEU A 513 -12.45 16.08 -1.22
N THR A 514 -13.51 15.31 -1.51
CA THR A 514 -14.50 15.67 -2.54
C THR A 514 -15.66 16.46 -1.89
N PRO A 515 -16.04 17.64 -2.41
CA PRO A 515 -17.16 18.40 -1.87
C PRO A 515 -18.48 17.65 -2.07
N ALA A 516 -19.45 17.85 -1.17
CA ALA A 516 -20.77 17.21 -1.27
C ALA A 516 -21.72 17.89 -2.27
N GLN A 517 -21.45 19.16 -2.62
CA GLN A 517 -22.30 19.98 -3.49
C GLN A 517 -21.44 20.81 -4.45
N ALA A 518 -22.02 21.13 -5.60
CA ALA A 518 -21.45 21.97 -6.64
C ALA A 518 -22.51 22.95 -7.19
N THR A 519 -22.07 24.12 -7.65
CA THR A 519 -22.95 25.13 -8.25
C THR A 519 -22.98 24.97 -9.76
N LEU A 520 -24.10 24.50 -10.31
CA LEU A 520 -24.33 24.35 -11.74
C LEU A 520 -24.87 25.65 -12.34
N ILE A 521 -24.26 26.10 -13.43
CA ILE A 521 -24.72 27.22 -14.26
C ILE A 521 -25.50 26.69 -15.46
N ILE A 522 -26.71 27.21 -15.67
CA ILE A 522 -27.55 26.85 -16.82
C ILE A 522 -27.52 28.00 -17.84
N TYR A 523 -27.18 27.68 -19.09
CA TYR A 523 -27.14 28.62 -20.21
C TYR A 523 -28.33 28.43 -21.16
N ASP A 524 -28.88 29.53 -21.67
CA ASP A 524 -29.77 29.56 -22.85
C ASP A 524 -29.29 30.65 -23.82
N GLY A 525 -29.03 30.26 -25.06
CA GLY A 525 -28.50 31.16 -26.09
C GLY A 525 -27.21 31.90 -25.70
N GLY A 526 -26.37 31.32 -24.82
CA GLY A 526 -25.12 31.93 -24.34
C GLY A 526 -25.28 32.94 -23.19
N ARG A 527 -26.48 33.05 -22.59
CA ARG A 527 -26.71 33.84 -21.37
C ARG A 527 -26.99 32.91 -20.19
N VAL A 528 -26.48 33.28 -19.02
CA VAL A 528 -26.77 32.59 -17.75
C VAL A 528 -28.22 32.87 -17.38
N ILE A 529 -29.03 31.83 -17.26
CA ILE A 529 -30.44 31.91 -16.93
C ILE A 529 -30.69 31.63 -15.45
N ASP A 530 -29.90 30.71 -14.89
CA ASP A 530 -30.09 30.20 -13.53
C ASP A 530 -28.78 29.61 -12.97
N GLU A 531 -28.64 29.63 -11.65
CA GLU A 531 -27.57 28.99 -10.88
C GLU A 531 -28.19 28.08 -9.82
N LYS A 532 -27.92 26.78 -9.89
CA LYS A 532 -28.50 25.79 -8.97
C LYS A 532 -27.41 24.99 -8.27
N MET A 533 -27.53 24.90 -6.95
CA MET A 533 -26.70 24.00 -6.15
C MET A 533 -27.19 22.57 -6.31
N ILE A 534 -26.32 21.68 -6.77
CA ILE A 534 -26.59 20.25 -6.99
C ILE A 534 -25.59 19.40 -6.18
N PRO A 535 -25.99 18.22 -5.69
CA PRO A 535 -25.06 17.21 -5.19
C PRO A 535 -23.98 16.87 -6.22
N THR A 536 -22.76 16.63 -5.77
CA THR A 536 -21.61 16.31 -6.64
C THR A 536 -21.84 15.06 -7.48
N GLU A 537 -22.63 14.12 -6.96
CA GLU A 537 -23.00 12.86 -7.64
C GLU A 537 -23.91 13.09 -8.88
N LEU A 538 -24.50 14.28 -9.02
CA LEU A 538 -25.38 14.64 -10.14
C LEU A 538 -24.66 15.41 -11.27
N ILE A 539 -23.38 15.71 -11.10
CA ILE A 539 -22.56 16.39 -12.11
C ILE A 539 -22.38 15.46 -13.32
N GLN A 540 -22.52 16.02 -14.51
CA GLN A 540 -22.32 15.31 -15.78
C GLN A 540 -21.22 15.97 -16.60
N VAL A 541 -20.61 15.20 -17.49
CA VAL A 541 -19.64 15.72 -18.45
C VAL A 541 -20.31 16.80 -19.31
N GLY A 542 -19.63 17.93 -19.46
CA GLY A 542 -20.14 19.12 -20.17
C GLY A 542 -20.89 20.12 -19.29
N ASP A 543 -21.13 19.81 -18.02
CA ASP A 543 -21.72 20.77 -17.09
C ASP A 543 -20.81 21.96 -16.87
N HIS A 544 -21.42 23.15 -16.81
CA HIS A 544 -20.72 24.37 -16.48
C HIS A 544 -20.88 24.63 -14.98
N LEU A 545 -19.77 24.58 -14.24
CA LEU A 545 -19.76 24.67 -12.79
C LEU A 545 -19.08 25.97 -12.37
N ARG A 546 -19.72 26.69 -11.45
CA ARG A 546 -19.14 27.86 -10.80
C ARG A 546 -18.41 27.41 -9.54
N VAL A 547 -17.15 27.82 -9.42
CA VAL A 547 -16.33 27.57 -8.23
C VAL A 547 -16.02 28.91 -7.56
N PHE A 548 -16.38 29.04 -6.28
CA PHE A 548 -16.13 30.24 -5.49
C PHE A 548 -14.76 30.18 -4.80
N PRO A 549 -14.20 31.33 -4.37
CA PRO A 549 -12.93 31.38 -3.65
C PRO A 549 -12.97 30.49 -2.40
N GLY A 550 -11.92 29.71 -2.17
CA GLY A 550 -11.81 28.76 -1.05
C GLY A 550 -12.60 27.46 -1.21
N GLU A 551 -13.42 27.31 -2.26
CA GLU A 551 -14.14 26.06 -2.51
C GLU A 551 -13.23 24.98 -3.12
N ARG A 552 -13.58 23.73 -2.86
CA ARG A 552 -12.95 22.58 -3.52
C ARG A 552 -13.54 22.40 -4.91
N ILE A 553 -12.69 22.04 -5.85
CA ILE A 553 -13.09 21.74 -7.22
C ILE A 553 -13.85 20.40 -7.22
N PRO A 554 -15.12 20.35 -7.65
CA PRO A 554 -15.98 19.18 -7.47
C PRO A 554 -15.75 18.04 -8.47
N ALA A 555 -15.20 18.33 -9.65
CA ALA A 555 -14.97 17.37 -10.73
C ALA A 555 -13.72 17.79 -11.53
N ASP A 556 -13.18 16.90 -12.35
CA ASP A 556 -12.12 17.28 -13.28
C ASP A 556 -12.74 18.09 -14.42
N GLY A 557 -12.00 19.05 -14.97
CA GLY A 557 -12.55 19.89 -16.03
C GLY A 557 -11.57 20.87 -16.64
N THR A 558 -12.10 21.75 -17.50
CA THR A 558 -11.34 22.83 -18.13
C THR A 558 -11.90 24.19 -17.71
N LEU A 559 -11.01 25.14 -17.42
CA LEU A 559 -11.41 26.49 -17.03
C LEU A 559 -11.95 27.23 -18.25
N LEU A 560 -13.20 27.69 -18.19
CA LEU A 560 -13.86 28.40 -19.29
C LEU A 560 -13.76 29.91 -19.16
N GLU A 561 -14.05 30.45 -17.98
CA GLU A 561 -14.12 31.90 -17.72
C GLU A 561 -13.58 32.22 -16.34
N GLY A 562 -12.93 33.38 -16.21
CA GLY A 562 -12.25 33.80 -14.98
C GLY A 562 -10.82 33.28 -14.89
N GLY A 563 -10.31 33.20 -13.66
CA GLY A 563 -8.96 32.74 -13.35
C GLY A 563 -8.67 32.84 -11.87
N SER A 564 -7.91 31.90 -11.34
CA SER A 564 -7.53 31.86 -9.93
C SER A 564 -6.21 31.11 -9.76
N GLN A 565 -5.65 31.17 -8.56
CA GLN A 565 -4.60 30.25 -8.14
C GLN A 565 -5.27 29.05 -7.50
N VAL A 566 -4.86 27.83 -7.86
CA VAL A 566 -5.42 26.59 -7.35
C VAL A 566 -4.34 25.87 -6.56
N ASP A 567 -4.66 25.52 -5.32
CA ASP A 567 -3.82 24.71 -4.47
C ASP A 567 -4.04 23.22 -4.80
N GLU A 568 -3.04 22.64 -5.49
CA GLU A 568 -3.02 21.23 -5.90
C GLU A 568 -2.21 20.36 -4.94
N SER A 569 -1.73 20.88 -3.80
CA SER A 569 -0.84 20.18 -2.85
C SER A 569 -1.38 18.85 -2.37
N THR A 570 -2.71 18.72 -2.25
CA THR A 570 -3.39 17.48 -1.83
C THR A 570 -3.27 16.33 -2.82
N VAL A 571 -3.04 16.62 -4.11
CA VAL A 571 -2.95 15.62 -5.19
C VAL A 571 -1.53 15.53 -5.74
N THR A 572 -0.88 16.66 -6.00
CA THR A 572 0.47 16.69 -6.60
C THR A 572 1.59 16.70 -5.57
N GLY A 573 1.31 17.11 -4.32
CA GLY A 573 2.33 17.31 -3.29
C GLY A 573 3.09 18.64 -3.40
N GLU A 574 2.84 19.44 -4.43
CA GLU A 574 3.50 20.74 -4.62
C GLU A 574 2.89 21.81 -3.69
N ALA A 575 3.72 22.48 -2.90
CA ALA A 575 3.26 23.40 -1.85
C ALA A 575 2.76 24.76 -2.38
N LEU A 576 3.22 25.18 -3.56
CA LEU A 576 2.86 26.49 -4.12
C LEU A 576 1.63 26.39 -5.03
N PRO A 577 0.60 27.25 -4.84
CA PRO A 577 -0.57 27.28 -5.70
C PRO A 577 -0.22 27.57 -7.16
N VAL A 578 -0.83 26.82 -8.07
CA VAL A 578 -0.62 26.96 -9.51
C VAL A 578 -1.64 27.94 -10.08
N ARG A 579 -1.16 28.94 -10.84
CA ARG A 579 -2.05 29.90 -11.50
C ARG A 579 -2.76 29.24 -12.69
N LYS A 580 -4.09 29.26 -12.69
CA LYS A 580 -4.93 28.69 -13.75
C LYS A 580 -5.57 29.80 -14.58
N SER A 581 -5.44 29.69 -15.89
CA SER A 581 -6.05 30.57 -16.89
C SER A 581 -6.99 29.78 -17.81
N ARG A 582 -7.74 30.49 -18.64
CA ARG A 582 -8.72 29.91 -19.56
C ARG A 582 -8.10 28.83 -20.44
N GLY A 583 -8.79 27.70 -20.56
CA GLY A 583 -8.37 26.51 -21.30
C GLY A 583 -7.53 25.52 -20.49
N MET A 584 -7.01 25.89 -19.31
CA MET A 584 -6.22 24.98 -18.48
C MET A 584 -7.09 23.93 -17.78
N GLN A 585 -6.47 22.77 -17.50
CA GLN A 585 -7.09 21.66 -16.78
C GLN A 585 -7.15 21.96 -15.27
N LEU A 586 -8.25 21.51 -14.67
CA LEU A 586 -8.57 21.58 -13.25
C LEU A 586 -8.81 20.16 -12.72
N VAL A 587 -8.34 19.90 -11.51
CA VAL A 587 -8.29 18.58 -10.89
C VAL A 587 -9.26 18.53 -9.72
N ALA A 588 -10.11 17.49 -9.65
CA ALA A 588 -11.07 17.31 -8.58
C ALA A 588 -10.39 17.20 -7.20
N GLY A 589 -11.02 17.77 -6.16
CA GLY A 589 -10.54 17.74 -4.77
C GLY A 589 -9.49 18.79 -4.41
N THR A 590 -8.88 19.45 -5.39
CA THR A 590 -7.99 20.60 -5.20
C THR A 590 -8.77 21.83 -4.73
N VAL A 591 -8.07 22.79 -4.12
CA VAL A 591 -8.72 23.94 -3.48
C VAL A 591 -8.53 25.19 -4.33
N ASN A 592 -9.62 25.86 -4.66
CA ASN A 592 -9.57 27.15 -5.31
C ASN A 592 -9.09 28.22 -4.32
N GLY A 593 -8.15 29.06 -4.74
CA GLY A 593 -7.64 30.19 -3.99
C GLY A 593 -8.62 31.38 -3.98
N THR A 594 -8.18 32.52 -4.51
CA THR A 594 -8.85 33.82 -4.29
C THR A 594 -9.83 34.24 -5.38
N GLY A 595 -9.72 33.73 -6.60
CA GLY A 595 -10.60 34.07 -7.73
C GLY A 595 -11.83 33.16 -7.80
N SER A 596 -12.88 33.61 -8.49
CA SER A 596 -13.99 32.74 -8.92
C SER A 596 -13.86 32.47 -10.41
N PHE A 597 -14.18 31.25 -10.82
CA PHE A 597 -14.15 30.86 -12.23
C PHE A 597 -15.29 29.90 -12.55
N THR A 598 -15.59 29.82 -13.85
CA THR A 598 -16.51 28.83 -14.42
C THR A 598 -15.66 27.77 -15.12
N MET A 599 -15.99 26.50 -14.89
CA MET A 599 -15.32 25.36 -15.50
C MET A 599 -16.32 24.46 -16.24
N ALA A 600 -15.88 23.78 -17.29
CA ALA A 600 -16.60 22.67 -17.90
C ALA A 600 -16.13 21.35 -17.32
N ALA A 601 -17.03 20.54 -16.78
CA ALA A 601 -16.71 19.21 -16.29
C ALA A 601 -16.30 18.28 -17.45
N SER A 602 -15.14 17.64 -17.34
CA SER A 602 -14.60 16.69 -18.33
C SER A 602 -14.66 15.24 -17.85
N ARG A 603 -14.39 14.99 -16.56
CA ARG A 603 -14.55 13.68 -15.91
C ARG A 603 -15.22 13.86 -14.55
N VAL A 604 -16.14 12.96 -14.21
CA VAL A 604 -17.05 13.08 -13.05
C VAL A 604 -17.13 11.77 -12.28
N GLY A 605 -17.44 11.83 -10.99
CA GLY A 605 -17.61 10.64 -10.14
C GLY A 605 -16.36 9.76 -10.10
N ALA A 606 -16.55 8.46 -10.40
CA ALA A 606 -15.49 7.45 -10.39
C ALA A 606 -14.38 7.69 -11.43
N ASP A 607 -14.66 8.49 -12.47
CA ASP A 607 -13.71 8.77 -13.54
C ASP A 607 -12.78 9.95 -13.24
N THR A 608 -12.99 10.64 -12.11
CA THR A 608 -12.10 11.73 -11.70
C THR A 608 -10.71 11.20 -11.37
N THR A 609 -9.68 12.03 -11.60
CA THR A 609 -8.29 11.74 -11.22
C THR A 609 -8.16 11.29 -9.77
N LEU A 610 -8.79 11.99 -8.83
CA LEU A 610 -8.80 11.63 -7.42
C LEU A 610 -9.45 10.27 -7.17
N ALA A 611 -10.60 9.97 -7.80
CA ALA A 611 -11.25 8.67 -7.65
C ALA A 611 -10.39 7.53 -8.20
N GLN A 612 -9.71 7.74 -9.33
CA GLN A 612 -8.77 6.76 -9.89
C GLN A 612 -7.56 6.53 -8.96
N ILE A 613 -7.01 7.58 -8.36
CA ILE A 613 -5.94 7.45 -7.36
C ILE A 613 -6.42 6.62 -6.17
N VAL A 614 -7.61 6.93 -5.64
CA VAL A 614 -8.20 6.17 -4.52
C VAL A 614 -8.39 4.70 -4.90
N GLN A 615 -8.94 4.42 -6.09
CA GLN A 615 -9.13 3.06 -6.56
C GLN A 615 -7.80 2.30 -6.72
N LEU A 616 -6.78 2.93 -7.30
CA LEU A 616 -5.45 2.33 -7.45
C LEU A 616 -4.82 2.02 -6.08
N VAL A 617 -4.96 2.91 -5.10
CA VAL A 617 -4.47 2.70 -3.73
C VAL A 617 -5.24 1.57 -3.05
N GLU A 618 -6.56 1.51 -3.21
CA GLU A 618 -7.40 0.45 -2.65
C GLU A 618 -7.06 -0.92 -3.26
N GLU A 619 -6.90 -1.00 -4.58
CA GLU A 619 -6.45 -2.20 -5.30
C GLU A 619 -5.06 -2.66 -4.83
N ALA A 620 -4.13 -1.71 -4.61
CA ALA A 620 -2.80 -2.02 -4.08
C ALA A 620 -2.84 -2.54 -2.62
N GLN A 621 -3.76 -2.03 -1.79
CA GLN A 621 -3.86 -2.41 -0.37
C GLN A 621 -4.69 -3.67 -0.12
N THR A 622 -5.62 -4.02 -1.03
CA THR A 622 -6.47 -5.22 -0.93
C THR A 622 -5.77 -6.50 -1.42
N ALA A 623 -4.60 -6.37 -2.04
CA ALA A 623 -3.73 -7.50 -2.33
C ALA A 623 -3.31 -8.18 -1.02
N LYS A 624 -3.65 -9.48 -0.87
CA LYS A 624 -3.27 -10.26 0.31
C LYS A 624 -1.77 -10.16 0.56
N ALA A 625 -1.39 -9.80 1.78
CA ALA A 625 0.01 -9.73 2.17
C ALA A 625 0.71 -11.10 1.90
N PRO A 626 1.84 -11.11 1.18
CA PRO A 626 2.53 -12.34 0.76
C PRO A 626 2.93 -13.23 1.94
N ILE A 627 3.16 -12.63 3.11
CA ILE A 627 3.51 -13.35 4.35
C ILE A 627 2.35 -14.20 4.89
N GLN A 628 1.09 -13.75 4.75
CA GLN A 628 -0.08 -14.50 5.23
C GLN A 628 -0.32 -15.74 4.36
N ALA A 629 -0.14 -15.59 3.04
CA ALA A 629 -0.24 -16.72 2.11
C ALA A 629 0.81 -17.80 2.40
N TYR A 630 2.01 -17.41 2.82
CA TYR A 630 3.05 -18.35 3.23
C TYR A 630 2.67 -19.12 4.50
N ALA A 631 2.17 -18.42 5.54
CA ALA A 631 1.73 -19.07 6.79
C ALA A 631 0.58 -20.07 6.55
N ASP A 632 -0.41 -19.69 5.74
CA ASP A 632 -1.51 -20.58 5.36
C ASP A 632 -1.00 -21.80 4.55
N ARG A 633 -0.03 -21.58 3.65
CA ARG A 633 0.63 -22.65 2.89
C ARG A 633 1.40 -23.61 3.78
N VAL A 634 2.08 -23.14 4.82
CA VAL A 634 2.77 -24.02 5.78
C VAL A 634 1.74 -24.82 6.59
N ALA A 635 0.67 -24.18 7.08
CA ALA A 635 -0.38 -24.85 7.83
C ALA A 635 -1.07 -25.98 7.03
N GLN A 636 -1.25 -25.79 5.72
CA GLN A 636 -1.90 -26.78 4.86
C GLN A 636 -1.10 -28.08 4.71
N TYR A 637 0.24 -28.02 4.77
CA TYR A 637 1.11 -29.21 4.72
C TYR A 637 1.36 -29.78 6.12
N PHE A 638 1.44 -28.92 7.13
CA PHE A 638 1.72 -29.31 8.51
C PHE A 638 0.62 -30.21 9.08
N ALA A 639 -0.65 -29.83 8.93
CA ALA A 639 -1.78 -30.61 9.45
C ALA A 639 -1.83 -32.06 8.95
N PRO A 640 -1.80 -32.35 7.62
CA PRO A 640 -1.80 -33.73 7.13
C PRO A 640 -0.53 -34.51 7.50
N CYS A 641 0.65 -33.86 7.55
CA CYS A 641 1.89 -34.52 7.99
C CYS A 641 1.79 -34.99 9.45
N VAL A 642 1.27 -34.18 10.36
CA VAL A 642 1.08 -34.56 11.77
C VAL A 642 0.10 -35.73 11.90
N LEU A 643 -1.00 -35.70 11.15
CA LEU A 643 -1.99 -36.79 11.15
C LEU A 643 -1.39 -38.09 10.59
N LEU A 644 -0.62 -38.00 9.51
CA LEU A 644 0.09 -39.15 8.93
C LEU A 644 1.09 -39.73 9.93
N LEU A 645 1.88 -38.88 10.60
CA LEU A 645 2.87 -39.32 11.58
C LEU A 645 2.21 -39.96 12.81
N ALA A 646 1.08 -39.40 13.27
CA ALA A 646 0.27 -40.00 14.33
C ALA A 646 -0.24 -41.39 13.94
N LEU A 647 -0.76 -41.54 12.71
CA LEU A 647 -1.22 -42.83 12.19
C LEU A 647 -0.08 -43.84 12.06
N LEU A 648 1.07 -43.43 11.52
CA LEU A 648 2.25 -44.29 11.40
C LEU A 648 2.78 -44.74 12.76
N THR A 649 2.81 -43.83 13.75
CA THR A 649 3.22 -44.14 15.12
C THR A 649 2.26 -45.16 15.75
N PHE A 650 0.95 -44.95 15.59
CA PHE A 650 -0.07 -45.89 16.06
C PHE A 650 0.10 -47.27 15.42
N LEU A 651 0.17 -47.34 14.08
CA LEU A 651 0.36 -48.61 13.36
C LEU A 651 1.67 -49.30 13.74
N GLY A 652 2.76 -48.54 13.88
CA GLY A 652 4.05 -49.07 14.30
C GLY A 652 3.99 -49.73 15.68
N TRP A 653 3.37 -49.08 16.66
CA TRP A 653 3.19 -49.67 17.99
C TRP A 653 2.24 -50.88 17.98
N VAL A 654 1.15 -50.84 17.22
CA VAL A 654 0.22 -51.97 17.08
C VAL A 654 0.88 -53.19 16.42
N LEU A 655 1.80 -52.97 15.48
CA LEU A 655 2.55 -54.07 14.86
C LEU A 655 3.63 -54.65 15.77
N VAL A 656 4.17 -53.83 16.69
CA VAL A 656 5.17 -54.26 17.67
C VAL A 656 4.55 -54.97 18.87
N SER A 657 3.35 -54.55 19.30
CA SER A 657 2.58 -55.17 20.38
C SER A 657 1.90 -56.46 19.94
#